data_AF-A0A409VIY8-F1
#
_entry.id   AF-A0A409VIY8-F1
#
_cell.length_a   1.000
_cell.length_b   1.000
_cell.length_c   1.000
_cell.angle_alpha   90.00
_cell.angle_beta   90.00
_cell.angle_gamma   90.00
#
_symmetry.space_group_name_H-M   'P 1'
#
loop_
_entity.id
_entity.type
_entity.pdbx_description
1 polymer ?
#
loop_
_entity_poly.entity_id
_entity_poly.type
_entity_poly.pdbx_seq_one_letter_code
_entity_poly.pdbx_strand_id
1 'polypeptide(L)'
;MLLSAKFIALVGFVSAAPLALAQSPVWGQCGGQGWTGPTTCEAGSVCTYSNPWYSQCLPGSNPGPTTTTTPTTTPTSSPTGGNPTPTGSTLAALGKSIGWKYVGGATDPGGDFNDSGFVNTYTREFNAATPVNSMKWASRLMPFLVPLKDATERSRNVFSFGTADQMVAWAQQRNMIIRATAGHTCVWHSQLPSWVSNGGFNAATLTQIIQNHVTQVVGHFKGKLYVTPIFKCNAWDVVNEIFNEDGTFRRSVFYNTLGESFVEIAFRAARAADPNAKLYINDYNTDSTNAKSAAVLNIVKKLKAQGVPIDGIGVQAHLIVGQVPSTFQANLQQFASAGVEVAITELDIRMPTPASQANLAQQQRDYQTVFAACKRVPACVGIQVWGLTDKYSWVPNTFPGYGAALPFDNVCGFISVTCFMYTQFYVIRTTTRSPPMTVLLQAFVPKRRLSALVAAAPVALAQSPAWGQCGGQGWTGPTVDIFPCRKRPSLTIGFIFRHGSGGGGGSTTTSSSPTTTSSSPQPTGSGLAAIGKSIGWKYVGGATDPGGDFNDATFVSTYQREYNMVTPANSMKWVCFVLPTHSRALDLWCYYYQDATERSRNVFTFSTADQLVSWAQQRNFMIRGEYAWDVVNEIFNEDGTLRSSVFSNTLGESFVEIAFRAARAADPDAKLYINDYNTDSTNAKSAGLLNLVKKLKAQGVPIDGIGVQAHLIVGQVPSTFQANLAQFAAAGVEVAITELDIRMPTPATQANLLQQQKDYQTVFAACKAVKACVGISMWGLTDKYSWIPSVFNGYGAALPWDNNYNKKPAYDGAVAGMLS
;
A
#
# COMPACT_ATOMS: atom_id res chain seq x y z
N MET A 1 -67.32 61.95 -19.56
CA MET A 1 -67.20 60.59 -18.98
C MET A 1 -66.10 60.67 -17.94
N LEU A 2 -66.42 60.65 -16.63
CA LEU A 2 -66.74 59.46 -15.82
C LEU A 2 -65.52 58.51 -15.75
N LEU A 3 -64.77 58.43 -14.63
CA LEU A 3 -65.08 57.77 -13.33
C LEU A 3 -65.08 56.22 -13.45
N SER A 4 -64.51 55.43 -12.54
CA SER A 4 -63.73 55.70 -11.30
C SER A 4 -62.86 54.47 -10.92
N ALA A 5 -62.13 54.53 -9.81
CA ALA A 5 -61.32 53.41 -9.29
C ALA A 5 -62.09 52.45 -8.35
N LYS A 6 -61.60 51.21 -8.16
CA LYS A 6 -61.63 50.48 -6.86
C LYS A 6 -60.85 49.15 -6.83
N PHE A 7 -60.42 48.77 -5.62
CA PHE A 7 -59.95 47.43 -5.23
C PHE A 7 -61.11 46.42 -5.19
N ILE A 8 -60.84 45.16 -5.56
CA ILE A 8 -61.36 43.96 -4.87
C ILE A 8 -60.22 42.92 -4.82
N ALA A 9 -60.05 42.26 -3.67
CA ALA A 9 -59.27 41.02 -3.55
C ALA A 9 -60.24 39.86 -3.34
N LEU A 10 -59.97 38.69 -3.96
CA LEU A 10 -60.73 37.47 -3.71
C LEU A 10 -59.83 36.25 -3.76
N VAL A 11 -59.88 35.43 -2.71
CA VAL A 11 -59.23 34.12 -2.64
C VAL A 11 -60.14 33.08 -3.30
N GLY A 12 -59.63 32.34 -4.27
CA GLY A 12 -60.34 31.24 -4.93
C GLY A 12 -59.72 29.88 -4.56
N PHE A 13 -60.49 29.03 -3.90
CA PHE A 13 -60.10 27.63 -3.69
C PHE A 13 -60.06 26.88 -5.03
N VAL A 14 -58.99 26.11 -5.25
CA VAL A 14 -59.00 25.00 -6.23
C VAL A 14 -58.91 23.70 -5.44
N SER A 15 -59.96 22.90 -5.51
CA SER A 15 -60.08 21.63 -4.77
C SER A 15 -59.03 20.63 -5.24
N ALA A 16 -58.23 20.11 -4.30
CA ALA A 16 -57.33 19.00 -4.56
C ALA A 16 -58.13 17.70 -4.75
N ALA A 17 -58.51 17.40 -6.00
CA ALA A 17 -58.91 16.04 -6.37
C ALA A 17 -57.69 15.12 -6.18
N PRO A 18 -57.84 13.94 -5.55
CA PRO A 18 -56.72 13.01 -5.42
C PRO A 18 -56.32 12.51 -6.81
N LEU A 19 -55.11 12.86 -7.26
CA LEU A 19 -54.49 12.23 -8.42
C LEU A 19 -54.27 10.76 -8.08
N ALA A 20 -55.17 9.91 -8.57
CA ALA A 20 -54.95 8.48 -8.60
C ALA A 20 -53.67 8.24 -9.41
N LEU A 21 -52.63 7.73 -8.75
CA LEU A 21 -51.41 7.28 -9.44
C LEU A 21 -51.81 6.11 -10.32
N ALA A 22 -52.00 6.39 -11.61
CA ALA A 22 -52.31 5.36 -12.60
C ALA A 22 -51.21 4.30 -12.54
N GLN A 23 -51.61 3.06 -12.27
CA GLN A 23 -50.73 1.90 -12.29
C GLN A 23 -50.76 1.29 -13.69
N SER A 24 -49.65 0.67 -14.11
CA SER A 24 -49.64 -0.13 -15.32
C SER A 24 -50.30 -1.47 -15.02
N PRO A 25 -51.23 -1.94 -15.85
CA PRO A 25 -51.91 -3.21 -15.62
C PRO A 25 -50.94 -4.38 -15.72
N VAL A 26 -51.35 -5.56 -15.24
CA VAL A 26 -50.59 -6.79 -15.46
C VAL A 26 -50.36 -7.00 -16.97
N TRP A 27 -49.11 -7.29 -17.35
CA TRP A 27 -48.59 -7.32 -18.74
C TRP A 27 -48.48 -5.97 -19.45
N GLY A 28 -48.80 -4.85 -18.80
CA GLY A 28 -48.57 -3.49 -19.29
C GLY A 28 -47.11 -3.04 -19.18
N GLN A 29 -46.73 -2.02 -19.96
CA GLN A 29 -45.40 -1.39 -19.87
C GLN A 29 -45.30 -0.50 -18.62
N CYS A 30 -44.23 -0.65 -17.85
CA CYS A 30 -43.97 0.05 -16.59
C CYS A 30 -42.62 0.78 -16.56
N GLY A 31 -41.89 0.81 -17.68
CA GLY A 31 -40.59 1.46 -17.76
C GLY A 31 -39.95 1.33 -19.15
N GLY A 32 -38.83 2.03 -19.32
CA GLY A 32 -38.09 2.15 -20.57
C GLY A 32 -37.68 3.60 -20.84
N GLN A 33 -36.58 3.80 -21.56
CA GLN A 33 -36.16 5.13 -22.02
C GLN A 33 -37.24 5.75 -22.90
N GLY A 34 -37.65 6.98 -22.59
CA GLY A 34 -38.75 7.67 -23.27
C GLY A 34 -40.17 7.26 -22.83
N TRP A 35 -40.34 6.29 -21.91
CA TRP A 35 -41.66 5.96 -21.36
C TRP A 35 -42.14 7.06 -20.41
N THR A 36 -43.32 7.63 -20.70
CA THR A 36 -43.97 8.69 -19.91
C THR A 36 -45.23 8.22 -19.18
N GLY A 37 -45.59 6.94 -19.31
CA GLY A 37 -46.73 6.34 -18.64
C GLY A 37 -46.40 5.86 -17.21
N PRO A 38 -47.32 5.10 -16.58
CA PRO A 38 -47.15 4.52 -15.25
C PRO A 38 -45.81 3.80 -15.05
N THR A 39 -45.18 4.02 -13.89
CA THR A 39 -43.92 3.36 -13.46
C THR A 39 -44.10 2.38 -12.31
N THR A 40 -45.33 2.22 -11.81
CA THR A 40 -45.72 1.23 -10.80
C THR A 40 -46.79 0.31 -11.37
N CYS A 41 -46.80 -0.94 -10.92
CA CYS A 41 -47.71 -1.97 -11.42
C CYS A 41 -48.93 -2.15 -10.51
N GLU A 42 -50.00 -2.71 -11.06
CA GLU A 42 -51.17 -3.15 -10.29
C GLU A 42 -50.79 -4.17 -9.21
N ALA A 43 -51.45 -4.08 -8.05
CA ALA A 43 -51.15 -4.90 -6.87
C ALA A 43 -51.22 -6.41 -7.17
N GLY A 44 -50.15 -7.13 -6.83
CA GLY A 44 -49.95 -8.53 -7.22
C GLY A 44 -49.10 -8.71 -8.49
N SER A 45 -48.54 -7.63 -9.05
CA SER A 45 -47.55 -7.68 -10.12
C SER A 45 -46.37 -6.74 -9.87
N VAL A 46 -45.21 -7.04 -10.49
CA VAL A 46 -43.92 -6.37 -10.27
C VAL A 46 -43.36 -5.89 -11.60
N CYS A 47 -42.85 -4.66 -11.63
CA CYS A 47 -42.22 -4.11 -12.83
C CYS A 47 -40.88 -4.80 -13.09
N THR A 48 -40.84 -5.59 -14.15
CA THR A 48 -39.69 -6.43 -14.51
C THR A 48 -38.97 -5.82 -15.71
N TYR A 49 -37.69 -5.52 -15.55
CA TYR A 49 -36.85 -4.97 -16.62
C TYR A 49 -36.63 -6.00 -17.73
N SER A 50 -36.80 -5.58 -19.00
CA SER A 50 -36.53 -6.41 -20.18
C SER A 50 -35.36 -5.87 -20.99
N ASN A 51 -35.39 -4.60 -21.39
CA ASN A 51 -34.35 -3.95 -22.17
C ASN A 51 -34.40 -2.42 -21.98
N PRO A 52 -33.44 -1.62 -22.50
CA PRO A 52 -33.36 -0.19 -22.24
C PRO A 52 -34.62 0.61 -22.60
N TRP A 53 -35.43 0.13 -23.55
CA TRP A 53 -36.64 0.81 -24.04
C TRP A 53 -37.95 0.21 -23.48
N TYR A 54 -37.88 -0.89 -22.72
CA TYR A 54 -39.07 -1.63 -22.29
C TYR A 54 -38.89 -2.39 -20.97
N SER A 55 -39.87 -2.25 -20.08
CA SER A 55 -40.03 -3.01 -18.83
C SER A 55 -41.51 -3.28 -18.61
N GLN A 56 -41.89 -4.45 -18.07
CA GLN A 56 -43.27 -4.95 -18.08
C GLN A 56 -43.72 -5.43 -16.70
N CYS A 57 -44.99 -5.22 -16.35
CA CYS A 57 -45.59 -5.75 -15.13
C CYS A 57 -45.84 -7.26 -15.25
N LEU A 58 -45.20 -8.07 -14.41
CA LEU A 58 -45.38 -9.53 -14.37
C LEU A 58 -46.00 -9.97 -13.03
N PRO A 59 -46.88 -10.97 -12.98
CA PRO A 59 -47.45 -11.46 -11.72
C PRO A 59 -46.41 -11.85 -10.68
N GLY A 60 -46.60 -11.43 -9.42
CA GLY A 60 -45.70 -11.68 -8.29
C GLY A 60 -46.43 -12.23 -7.08
N SER A 61 -45.96 -13.35 -6.52
CA SER A 61 -46.61 -14.08 -5.43
C SER A 61 -46.36 -13.45 -4.05
N ASN A 62 -47.35 -12.72 -3.52
CA ASN A 62 -47.36 -12.19 -2.14
C ASN A 62 -48.08 -13.13 -1.16
N PRO A 63 -47.57 -13.28 0.08
CA PRO A 63 -48.36 -13.44 1.29
C PRO A 63 -48.73 -12.06 1.88
N GLY A 64 -49.91 -11.94 2.49
CA GLY A 64 -50.42 -10.69 3.08
C GLY A 64 -50.00 -10.43 4.54
N PRO A 65 -50.41 -9.28 5.14
CA PRO A 65 -50.02 -8.86 6.48
C PRO A 65 -50.96 -9.35 7.59
N THR A 66 -50.41 -9.54 8.80
CA THR A 66 -51.18 -9.83 10.04
C THR A 66 -50.56 -9.15 11.27
N THR A 67 -51.33 -9.00 12.35
CA THR A 67 -51.09 -8.07 13.45
C THR A 67 -50.69 -8.69 14.81
N THR A 68 -49.89 -7.94 15.57
CA THR A 68 -49.85 -7.83 17.05
C THR A 68 -49.81 -9.10 17.93
N THR A 69 -48.69 -9.33 18.62
CA THR A 69 -48.60 -9.39 20.12
C THR A 69 -47.16 -9.62 20.61
N THR A 70 -46.86 -9.19 21.85
CA THR A 70 -45.54 -9.32 22.50
C THR A 70 -45.53 -10.47 23.52
N PRO A 71 -44.46 -11.29 23.54
CA PRO A 71 -43.99 -11.95 24.78
C PRO A 71 -42.57 -11.51 25.19
N THR A 72 -42.20 -11.77 26.44
CA THR A 72 -41.06 -11.16 27.16
C THR A 72 -39.98 -12.18 27.51
N THR A 73 -38.69 -11.83 27.34
CA THR A 73 -37.46 -12.49 27.89
C THR A 73 -37.27 -13.99 27.65
N THR A 74 -36.12 -14.45 27.15
CA THR A 74 -34.87 -14.60 27.94
C THR A 74 -33.68 -14.84 26.99
N PRO A 75 -32.46 -14.33 27.25
CA PRO A 75 -31.34 -14.47 26.33
C PRO A 75 -30.68 -15.86 26.39
N THR A 76 -30.57 -16.52 25.24
CA THR A 76 -29.70 -17.70 25.04
C THR A 76 -28.65 -17.38 23.98
N SER A 77 -27.38 -17.59 24.31
CA SER A 77 -26.24 -17.28 23.44
C SER A 77 -26.19 -18.16 22.19
N SER A 78 -26.08 -17.53 21.02
CA SER A 78 -25.63 -18.17 19.77
C SER A 78 -24.24 -17.66 19.38
N PRO A 79 -23.39 -18.49 18.75
CA PRO A 79 -21.96 -18.22 18.64
C PRO A 79 -21.63 -17.08 17.68
N THR A 80 -20.65 -16.27 18.06
CA THR A 80 -20.02 -15.27 17.19
C THR A 80 -19.25 -15.95 16.07
N GLY A 81 -19.88 -16.10 14.91
CA GLY A 81 -19.23 -16.47 13.66
C GLY A 81 -18.30 -15.36 13.16
N GLY A 82 -17.18 -15.18 13.85
CA GLY A 82 -16.14 -14.23 13.45
C GLY A 82 -15.58 -14.61 12.08
N ASN A 83 -15.86 -13.78 11.07
CA ASN A 83 -15.39 -14.01 9.72
C ASN A 83 -13.84 -13.86 9.71
N PRO A 84 -13.06 -14.91 9.44
CA PRO A 84 -11.62 -14.90 9.71
C PRO A 84 -10.89 -14.02 8.69
N THR A 85 -10.48 -12.81 9.11
CA THR A 85 -9.56 -11.96 8.35
C THR A 85 -8.25 -12.73 8.11
N PRO A 86 -7.87 -13.04 6.86
CA PRO A 86 -6.67 -13.85 6.62
C PRO A 86 -5.42 -13.05 7.00
N THR A 87 -4.69 -13.52 8.01
CA THR A 87 -3.35 -13.02 8.39
C THR A 87 -2.31 -13.45 7.34
N GLY A 88 -2.39 -12.83 6.17
CA GLY A 88 -1.72 -13.23 4.95
C GLY A 88 -0.26 -12.79 4.81
N SER A 89 0.38 -13.30 3.75
CA SER A 89 1.65 -12.77 3.22
C SER A 89 1.38 -12.25 1.82
N THR A 90 1.90 -11.08 1.43
CA THR A 90 1.52 -10.34 0.21
C THR A 90 1.68 -11.15 -1.09
N LEU A 91 0.96 -10.80 -2.17
CA LEU A 91 0.93 -11.59 -3.42
C LEU A 91 2.35 -11.94 -3.94
N ALA A 92 3.29 -11.00 -3.92
CA ALA A 92 4.70 -11.24 -4.27
C ALA A 92 5.41 -12.21 -3.32
N ALA A 93 5.17 -12.12 -2.00
CA ALA A 93 5.70 -13.06 -1.03
C ALA A 93 5.12 -14.48 -1.23
N LEU A 94 3.84 -14.60 -1.60
CA LEU A 94 3.20 -15.87 -1.96
C LEU A 94 3.84 -16.46 -3.22
N GLY A 95 3.99 -15.67 -4.30
CA GLY A 95 4.67 -16.08 -5.52
C GLY A 95 6.10 -16.57 -5.25
N LYS A 96 6.88 -15.81 -4.48
CA LYS A 96 8.22 -16.21 -4.02
C LYS A 96 8.20 -17.53 -3.24
N SER A 97 7.19 -17.77 -2.40
CA SER A 97 7.06 -19.01 -1.61
C SER A 97 6.80 -20.27 -2.45
N ILE A 98 6.34 -20.11 -3.70
CA ILE A 98 6.14 -21.21 -4.67
C ILE A 98 7.20 -21.22 -5.78
N GLY A 99 8.27 -20.44 -5.64
CA GLY A 99 9.40 -20.42 -6.58
C GLY A 99 9.23 -19.51 -7.80
N TRP A 100 8.16 -18.72 -7.89
CA TRP A 100 8.08 -17.68 -8.92
C TRP A 100 9.12 -16.59 -8.67
N LYS A 101 9.65 -16.03 -9.76
CA LYS A 101 10.58 -14.90 -9.75
C LYS A 101 9.87 -13.60 -9.34
N TYR A 102 8.59 -13.46 -9.68
CA TYR A 102 7.81 -12.23 -9.46
C TYR A 102 6.30 -12.46 -9.37
N VAL A 103 5.60 -11.48 -8.77
CA VAL A 103 4.21 -11.12 -9.07
C VAL A 103 4.16 -9.61 -9.31
N GLY A 104 3.52 -9.17 -10.39
CA GLY A 104 3.58 -7.77 -10.84
C GLY A 104 2.26 -7.16 -11.28
N GLY A 105 2.28 -5.84 -11.49
CA GLY A 105 1.22 -5.09 -12.15
C GLY A 105 1.77 -4.32 -13.37
N ALA A 106 0.92 -3.53 -14.01
CA ALA A 106 1.30 -2.56 -15.04
C ALA A 106 0.91 -1.14 -14.57
N THR A 107 1.71 -0.13 -14.92
CA THR A 107 1.53 1.28 -14.52
C THR A 107 2.48 2.18 -15.30
N ASP A 108 2.29 3.49 -15.29
CA ASP A 108 3.25 4.48 -15.83
C ASP A 108 3.29 5.75 -14.96
N PRO A 109 4.38 6.55 -15.04
CA PRO A 109 4.44 7.86 -14.42
C PRO A 109 3.31 8.78 -14.91
N GLY A 110 2.42 9.16 -13.99
CA GLY A 110 1.21 9.90 -14.32
C GLY A 110 0.20 9.91 -13.17
N GLY A 111 -1.09 9.79 -13.51
CA GLY A 111 -2.19 9.76 -12.53
C GLY A 111 -2.02 8.68 -11.46
N ASP A 112 -1.59 7.48 -11.87
CA ASP A 112 -1.24 6.33 -11.03
C ASP A 112 -0.27 6.69 -9.89
N PHE A 113 0.78 7.44 -10.21
CA PHE A 113 1.88 7.74 -9.27
C PHE A 113 1.56 8.89 -8.32
N ASN A 114 0.56 9.71 -8.67
CA ASN A 114 0.04 10.76 -7.81
C ASN A 114 -1.05 10.24 -6.84
N ASP A 115 -1.56 9.03 -7.06
CA ASP A 115 -2.47 8.35 -6.13
C ASP A 115 -1.67 7.51 -5.13
N SER A 116 -1.56 7.98 -3.89
CA SER A 116 -0.92 7.21 -2.82
C SER A 116 -1.62 5.88 -2.58
N GLY A 117 -2.95 5.80 -2.58
CA GLY A 117 -3.68 4.54 -2.42
C GLY A 117 -3.28 3.47 -3.45
N PHE A 118 -3.10 3.90 -4.70
CA PHE A 118 -2.53 3.07 -5.78
C PHE A 118 -1.12 2.61 -5.43
N VAL A 119 -0.16 3.53 -5.25
CA VAL A 119 1.26 3.20 -5.02
C VAL A 119 1.42 2.36 -3.73
N ASN A 120 0.62 2.61 -2.70
CA ASN A 120 0.58 1.86 -1.44
C ASN A 120 0.18 0.40 -1.64
N THR A 121 -0.89 0.16 -2.39
CA THR A 121 -1.36 -1.21 -2.66
C THR A 121 -0.48 -1.92 -3.70
N TYR A 122 0.04 -1.19 -4.68
CA TYR A 122 0.95 -1.70 -5.71
C TYR A 122 2.24 -2.25 -5.09
N THR A 123 2.92 -1.45 -4.27
CA THR A 123 4.22 -1.81 -3.68
C THR A 123 4.12 -2.78 -2.51
N ARG A 124 2.94 -2.87 -1.85
CA ARG A 124 2.63 -3.94 -0.90
C ARG A 124 2.55 -5.30 -1.59
N GLU A 125 1.74 -5.38 -2.64
CA GLU A 125 1.34 -6.67 -3.22
C GLU A 125 2.28 -7.16 -4.31
N PHE A 126 2.92 -6.26 -5.07
CA PHE A 126 3.77 -6.60 -6.19
C PHE A 126 5.26 -6.39 -5.89
N ASN A 127 6.10 -7.23 -6.48
CA ASN A 127 7.55 -7.04 -6.55
C ASN A 127 8.04 -6.85 -7.99
N ALA A 128 7.14 -6.61 -8.95
CA ALA A 128 7.46 -6.25 -10.32
C ALA A 128 6.46 -5.25 -10.92
N ALA A 129 6.92 -4.46 -11.89
CA ALA A 129 6.16 -3.40 -12.53
C ALA A 129 6.47 -3.30 -14.03
N THR A 130 5.46 -3.12 -14.88
CA THR A 130 5.60 -2.92 -16.34
C THR A 130 5.12 -1.53 -16.77
N PRO A 131 5.91 -0.77 -17.56
CA PRO A 131 5.45 0.45 -18.22
C PRO A 131 4.35 0.11 -19.23
N VAL A 132 3.18 0.75 -19.13
CA VAL A 132 2.05 0.50 -20.04
C VAL A 132 2.33 1.06 -21.45
N ASN A 133 3.06 2.18 -21.52
CA ASN A 133 3.31 2.96 -22.72
C ASN A 133 4.70 3.60 -22.78
N SER A 134 5.32 3.97 -21.67
CA SER A 134 6.51 4.85 -21.70
C SER A 134 7.74 4.28 -22.42
N MET A 135 7.81 2.95 -22.62
CA MET A 135 8.87 2.27 -23.39
C MET A 135 8.49 1.90 -24.84
N LYS A 136 7.27 2.20 -25.31
CA LYS A 136 6.84 1.93 -26.70
C LYS A 136 7.48 2.91 -27.70
N TRP A 137 7.56 2.49 -28.96
CA TRP A 137 8.11 3.29 -30.07
C TRP A 137 7.44 4.67 -30.18
N ALA A 138 6.11 4.74 -30.04
CA ALA A 138 5.35 5.98 -29.85
C ALA A 138 4.02 5.82 -29.07
N SER A 139 3.73 6.74 -28.15
CA SER A 139 2.41 6.87 -27.54
C SER A 139 1.38 7.39 -28.54
N ARG A 140 0.15 6.86 -28.45
CA ARG A 140 -0.99 7.30 -29.25
C ARG A 140 -1.66 8.49 -28.56
N LEU A 141 -1.95 9.56 -29.31
CA LEU A 141 -2.70 10.72 -28.79
C LEU A 141 -4.13 10.32 -28.41
N MET A 142 -4.33 9.93 -27.14
CA MET A 142 -5.62 9.97 -26.46
C MET A 142 -5.71 11.33 -25.74
N PRO A 143 -6.49 12.30 -26.24
CA PRO A 143 -6.33 13.72 -25.89
C PRO A 143 -6.82 14.12 -24.48
N PHE A 144 -7.19 13.17 -23.61
CA PHE A 144 -7.98 13.46 -22.41
C PHE A 144 -7.51 12.84 -21.07
N LEU A 145 -6.40 12.07 -21.02
CA LEU A 145 -5.94 11.49 -19.73
C LEU A 145 -4.51 11.86 -19.32
N VAL A 146 -3.51 11.86 -20.21
CA VAL A 146 -2.17 12.38 -19.87
C VAL A 146 -1.47 12.98 -21.10
N PRO A 147 -0.91 14.20 -21.03
CA PRO A 147 -0.13 14.80 -22.13
C PRO A 147 1.31 14.25 -22.18
N LEU A 148 1.44 12.93 -22.39
CA LEU A 148 2.71 12.22 -22.35
C LEU A 148 3.57 12.45 -23.59
N LYS A 149 4.89 12.62 -23.37
CA LYS A 149 5.91 12.79 -24.42
C LYS A 149 6.49 11.44 -24.87
N ASP A 150 5.73 10.38 -24.66
CA ASP A 150 6.23 9.03 -24.48
C ASP A 150 6.40 8.32 -25.81
N ALA A 151 7.53 8.56 -26.45
CA ALA A 151 7.93 7.90 -27.68
C ALA A 151 9.44 7.71 -27.64
N THR A 152 9.89 6.46 -27.50
CA THR A 152 11.33 6.16 -27.38
C THR A 152 12.11 6.63 -28.61
N GLU A 153 11.48 6.70 -29.79
CA GLU A 153 12.07 7.25 -31.02
C GLU A 153 11.01 8.01 -31.88
N ARG A 154 10.54 9.16 -31.38
CA ARG A 154 9.50 9.97 -32.04
C ARG A 154 9.87 10.38 -33.49
N SER A 155 11.14 10.61 -33.74
CA SER A 155 11.71 10.93 -35.06
C SER A 155 12.92 10.05 -35.29
N ARG A 156 13.14 9.60 -36.53
CA ARG A 156 14.19 8.63 -36.87
C ARG A 156 15.56 9.05 -36.33
N ASN A 157 16.20 8.14 -35.59
CA ASN A 157 17.47 8.30 -34.89
C ASN A 157 17.47 9.34 -33.74
N VAL A 158 16.32 9.86 -33.32
CA VAL A 158 16.19 10.83 -32.21
C VAL A 158 15.46 10.16 -31.05
N PHE A 159 16.24 9.68 -30.08
CA PHE A 159 15.74 8.91 -28.95
C PHE A 159 15.40 9.78 -27.74
N SER A 160 14.35 9.39 -26.99
CA SER A 160 13.88 10.10 -25.80
C SER A 160 13.34 9.13 -24.76
N PHE A 161 14.05 8.99 -23.64
CA PHE A 161 13.76 7.99 -22.60
C PHE A 161 13.15 8.56 -21.31
N GLY A 162 12.90 9.87 -21.22
CA GLY A 162 12.63 10.57 -19.96
C GLY A 162 11.59 9.90 -19.04
N THR A 163 10.39 9.60 -19.55
CA THR A 163 9.33 8.96 -18.75
C THR A 163 9.66 7.49 -18.40
N ALA A 164 10.31 6.76 -19.31
CA ALA A 164 10.76 5.41 -19.05
C ALA A 164 11.92 5.34 -18.02
N ASP A 165 12.86 6.29 -18.03
CA ASP A 165 13.86 6.43 -16.97
C ASP A 165 13.22 6.82 -15.62
N GLN A 166 12.15 7.62 -15.61
CA GLN A 166 11.37 7.88 -14.39
C GLN A 166 10.69 6.61 -13.85
N MET A 167 10.08 5.81 -14.72
CA MET A 167 9.49 4.51 -14.36
C MET A 167 10.54 3.54 -13.79
N VAL A 168 11.70 3.46 -14.45
CA VAL A 168 12.84 2.65 -13.98
C VAL A 168 13.36 3.14 -12.63
N ALA A 169 13.54 4.44 -12.44
CA ALA A 169 13.97 5.02 -11.17
C ALA A 169 12.95 4.79 -10.04
N TRP A 170 11.65 4.93 -10.33
CA TRP A 170 10.57 4.69 -9.37
C TRP A 170 10.57 3.23 -8.88
N ALA A 171 10.72 2.26 -9.79
CA ALA A 171 10.77 0.85 -9.44
C ALA A 171 12.08 0.46 -8.73
N GLN A 172 13.21 1.06 -9.13
CA GLN A 172 14.50 0.94 -8.44
C GLN A 172 14.42 1.39 -6.97
N GLN A 173 13.84 2.57 -6.70
CA GLN A 173 13.62 3.08 -5.34
C GLN A 173 12.79 2.12 -4.46
N ARG A 174 11.95 1.28 -5.07
CA ARG A 174 11.01 0.38 -4.39
C ARG A 174 11.50 -1.07 -4.32
N ASN A 175 12.76 -1.34 -4.72
CA ASN A 175 13.34 -2.68 -4.83
C ASN A 175 12.55 -3.65 -5.73
N MET A 176 11.74 -3.12 -6.66
CA MET A 176 10.87 -3.92 -7.53
C MET A 176 11.66 -4.42 -8.74
N ILE A 177 11.63 -5.72 -9.02
CA ILE A 177 12.18 -6.29 -10.24
C ILE A 177 11.45 -5.64 -11.42
N ILE A 178 12.14 -4.83 -12.23
CA ILE A 178 11.59 -4.36 -13.50
C ILE A 178 11.67 -5.54 -14.47
N ARG A 179 10.72 -6.46 -14.26
CA ARG A 179 10.73 -7.80 -14.83
C ARG A 179 10.30 -7.65 -16.27
N ALA A 180 11.27 -7.51 -17.16
CA ALA A 180 11.07 -6.77 -18.40
C ALA A 180 10.32 -7.47 -19.56
N THR A 181 9.22 -8.18 -19.27
CA THR A 181 7.99 -7.85 -20.00
C THR A 181 7.74 -6.34 -19.89
N ALA A 182 8.04 -5.78 -18.72
CA ALA A 182 8.42 -4.37 -18.42
C ALA A 182 9.51 -3.68 -19.29
N GLY A 183 9.85 -4.23 -20.46
CA GLY A 183 10.46 -3.53 -21.58
C GLY A 183 9.43 -3.31 -22.70
N HIS A 184 8.16 -3.09 -22.33
CA HIS A 184 7.00 -3.21 -23.21
C HIS A 184 6.88 -1.97 -24.15
N THR A 185 7.11 -2.08 -25.46
CA THR A 185 7.62 -3.21 -26.26
C THR A 185 8.44 -2.67 -27.43
N CYS A 186 9.49 -3.39 -27.84
CA CYS A 186 10.42 -2.96 -28.89
C CYS A 186 9.81 -2.93 -30.30
N VAL A 187 9.03 -3.94 -30.70
CA VAL A 187 8.50 -4.06 -32.07
C VAL A 187 7.06 -4.55 -32.04
N TRP A 188 6.12 -3.65 -32.31
CA TRP A 188 4.69 -3.91 -32.33
C TRP A 188 4.03 -3.23 -33.53
N HIS A 189 2.91 -3.77 -34.01
CA HIS A 189 2.20 -3.24 -35.17
C HIS A 189 1.39 -1.96 -34.85
N SER A 190 1.06 -1.75 -33.57
CA SER A 190 0.40 -0.56 -33.04
C SER A 190 1.44 0.36 -32.35
N GLN A 191 1.04 1.60 -32.02
CA GLN A 191 1.88 2.55 -31.29
C GLN A 191 3.25 2.79 -31.93
N LEU A 192 3.24 2.95 -33.27
CA LEU A 192 4.38 3.32 -34.09
C LEU A 192 4.36 4.83 -34.41
N PRO A 193 5.52 5.50 -34.51
CA PRO A 193 5.60 6.87 -35.01
C PRO A 193 5.29 6.91 -36.51
N SER A 194 4.75 8.03 -37.00
CA SER A 194 4.26 8.15 -38.39
C SER A 194 5.33 7.86 -39.45
N TRP A 195 6.60 8.21 -39.17
CA TRP A 195 7.71 7.93 -40.06
C TRP A 195 8.01 6.41 -40.21
N VAL A 196 7.59 5.57 -39.27
CA VAL A 196 7.64 4.10 -39.40
C VAL A 196 6.35 3.57 -40.01
N SER A 197 5.17 4.01 -39.51
CA SER A 197 3.88 3.45 -39.93
C SER A 197 3.55 3.71 -41.41
N ASN A 198 4.05 4.82 -41.97
CA ASN A 198 3.83 5.17 -43.38
C ASN A 198 4.61 4.26 -44.36
N GLY A 199 5.58 3.48 -43.88
CA GLY A 199 6.34 2.53 -44.70
C GLY A 199 7.19 3.18 -45.79
N GLY A 200 7.16 2.64 -47.00
CA GLY A 200 8.02 3.05 -48.12
C GLY A 200 9.46 2.52 -48.05
N PHE A 201 9.80 1.71 -47.05
CA PHE A 201 11.13 1.15 -46.87
C PHE A 201 11.37 -0.11 -47.71
N ASN A 202 12.58 -0.23 -48.27
CA ASN A 202 13.11 -1.52 -48.73
C ASN A 202 13.61 -2.37 -47.54
N ALA A 203 13.83 -3.66 -47.79
CA ALA A 203 14.22 -4.62 -46.75
C ALA A 203 15.50 -4.24 -46.00
N ALA A 204 16.53 -3.76 -46.69
CA ALA A 204 17.78 -3.33 -46.06
C ALA A 204 17.56 -2.13 -45.12
N THR A 205 16.76 -1.14 -45.53
CA THR A 205 16.47 0.06 -44.73
C THR A 205 15.62 -0.29 -43.51
N LEU A 206 14.61 -1.14 -43.65
CA LEU A 206 13.78 -1.52 -42.49
C LEU A 206 14.53 -2.43 -41.52
N THR A 207 15.43 -3.29 -42.01
CA THR A 207 16.34 -4.09 -41.18
C THR A 207 17.22 -3.18 -40.32
N GLN A 208 17.84 -2.15 -40.91
CA GLN A 208 18.63 -1.15 -40.18
C GLN A 208 17.79 -0.34 -39.18
N ILE A 209 16.55 -0.01 -39.50
CA ILE A 209 15.63 0.71 -38.59
C ILE A 209 15.33 -0.16 -37.35
N ILE A 210 14.95 -1.42 -37.52
CA ILE A 210 14.70 -2.36 -36.40
C ILE A 210 15.98 -2.55 -35.58
N GLN A 211 17.11 -2.81 -36.24
CA GLN A 211 18.38 -3.03 -35.55
C GLN A 211 18.80 -1.81 -34.72
N ASN A 212 18.71 -0.60 -35.28
CA ASN A 212 19.02 0.61 -34.54
C ASN A 212 18.05 0.83 -33.37
N HIS A 213 16.74 0.78 -33.61
CA HIS A 213 15.72 1.01 -32.58
C HIS A 213 15.92 0.06 -31.38
N VAL A 214 15.95 -1.24 -31.65
CA VAL A 214 16.12 -2.28 -30.63
C VAL A 214 17.47 -2.12 -29.91
N THR A 215 18.55 -1.81 -30.63
CA THR A 215 19.88 -1.65 -30.01
C THR A 215 19.93 -0.45 -29.07
N GLN A 216 19.33 0.68 -29.44
CA GLN A 216 19.34 1.90 -28.63
C GLN A 216 18.41 1.77 -27.42
N VAL A 217 17.20 1.23 -27.59
CA VAL A 217 16.24 1.02 -26.49
C VAL A 217 16.76 -0.01 -25.48
N VAL A 218 17.12 -1.22 -25.93
CA VAL A 218 17.64 -2.27 -25.03
C VAL A 218 19.00 -1.87 -24.45
N GLY A 219 19.83 -1.18 -25.24
CA GLY A 219 21.15 -0.69 -24.81
C GLY A 219 21.09 0.38 -23.72
N HIS A 220 20.15 1.32 -23.79
CA HIS A 220 19.96 2.37 -22.79
C HIS A 220 19.48 1.84 -21.43
N PHE A 221 18.73 0.74 -21.41
CA PHE A 221 18.24 0.10 -20.18
C PHE A 221 19.08 -1.09 -19.69
N LYS A 222 20.09 -1.51 -20.47
CA LYS A 222 21.09 -2.50 -20.06
C LYS A 222 21.64 -2.20 -18.66
N GLY A 223 21.60 -3.19 -17.77
CA GLY A 223 22.05 -3.04 -16.38
C GLY A 223 21.07 -2.29 -15.46
N LYS A 224 20.27 -1.33 -15.95
CA LYS A 224 19.32 -0.56 -15.13
C LYS A 224 18.15 -1.41 -14.60
N LEU A 225 17.75 -2.46 -15.33
CA LEU A 225 16.59 -3.29 -14.99
C LEU A 225 16.89 -4.36 -13.92
N TYR A 226 18.12 -4.41 -13.39
CA TYR A 226 18.57 -5.36 -12.35
C TYR A 226 18.43 -4.76 -10.95
N VAL A 227 17.20 -4.75 -10.43
CA VAL A 227 16.85 -3.94 -9.25
C VAL A 227 17.25 -4.54 -7.89
N THR A 228 17.59 -5.83 -7.79
CA THR A 228 18.12 -6.40 -6.53
C THR A 228 19.32 -7.33 -6.74
N PRO A 229 20.27 -7.39 -5.79
CA PRO A 229 21.34 -8.41 -5.81
C PRO A 229 20.82 -9.85 -5.75
N ILE A 230 19.59 -10.04 -5.28
CA ILE A 230 18.95 -11.35 -5.02
C ILE A 230 18.23 -11.87 -6.28
N PHE A 231 17.73 -10.99 -7.16
CA PHE A 231 16.96 -11.37 -8.35
C PHE A 231 17.51 -10.72 -9.63
N LYS A 232 18.41 -11.43 -10.33
CA LYS A 232 18.89 -11.06 -11.67
C LYS A 232 17.86 -11.47 -12.74
N CYS A 233 16.84 -10.64 -12.97
CA CYS A 233 15.68 -11.01 -13.80
C CYS A 233 15.22 -9.89 -14.77
N ASN A 234 16.15 -9.41 -15.59
CA ASN A 234 15.82 -8.59 -16.78
C ASN A 234 15.14 -9.46 -17.86
N ALA A 235 14.22 -8.88 -18.63
CA ALA A 235 13.57 -9.50 -19.80
C ALA A 235 13.36 -8.44 -20.91
N TRP A 236 12.83 -8.80 -22.08
CA TRP A 236 12.30 -7.85 -23.09
C TRP A 236 11.16 -8.49 -23.89
N ASP A 237 10.01 -7.82 -23.99
CA ASP A 237 9.00 -8.11 -25.02
C ASP A 237 9.50 -7.58 -26.37
N VAL A 238 10.33 -8.39 -27.04
CA VAL A 238 11.08 -7.99 -28.24
C VAL A 238 10.15 -7.80 -29.43
N VAL A 239 9.15 -8.67 -29.58
CA VAL A 239 8.06 -8.51 -30.55
C VAL A 239 6.72 -8.80 -29.87
N ASN A 240 5.70 -8.02 -30.22
CA ASN A 240 4.35 -8.12 -29.65
C ASN A 240 3.30 -8.35 -30.75
N GLU A 241 2.31 -9.21 -30.49
CA GLU A 241 1.10 -9.42 -31.29
C GLU A 241 1.34 -9.67 -32.79
N ILE A 242 2.26 -10.58 -33.09
CA ILE A 242 2.72 -10.84 -34.47
C ILE A 242 1.76 -11.73 -35.29
N PHE A 243 0.74 -12.34 -34.66
CA PHE A 243 -0.23 -13.20 -35.33
C PHE A 243 -1.67 -12.65 -35.30
N ASN A 244 -2.47 -13.10 -36.27
CA ASN A 244 -3.92 -13.02 -36.28
C ASN A 244 -4.52 -14.26 -35.58
N GLU A 245 -5.84 -14.28 -35.36
CA GLU A 245 -6.53 -15.34 -34.62
C GLU A 245 -6.53 -16.72 -35.33
N ASP A 246 -6.33 -16.74 -36.64
CA ASP A 246 -6.16 -17.94 -37.47
C ASP A 246 -4.70 -18.48 -37.48
N GLY A 247 -3.78 -17.83 -36.76
CA GLY A 247 -2.35 -18.18 -36.76
C GLY A 247 -1.56 -17.67 -37.96
N THR A 248 -2.16 -16.90 -38.88
CA THR A 248 -1.41 -16.20 -39.94
C THR A 248 -0.67 -14.97 -39.36
N PHE A 249 0.45 -14.59 -39.98
CA PHE A 249 1.19 -13.39 -39.57
C PHE A 249 0.38 -12.11 -39.82
N ARG A 250 0.38 -11.21 -38.82
CA ARG A 250 -0.31 -9.92 -38.89
C ARG A 250 0.36 -8.98 -39.90
N ARG A 251 -0.41 -8.51 -40.88
CA ARG A 251 0.04 -7.51 -41.87
C ARG A 251 0.42 -6.23 -41.13
N SER A 252 1.66 -5.79 -41.33
CA SER A 252 2.31 -4.68 -40.63
C SER A 252 3.46 -4.16 -41.50
N VAL A 253 3.98 -2.96 -41.26
CA VAL A 253 5.13 -2.45 -42.05
C VAL A 253 6.32 -3.44 -42.01
N PHE A 254 6.56 -4.08 -40.87
CA PHE A 254 7.59 -5.10 -40.70
C PHE A 254 7.33 -6.34 -41.55
N TYR A 255 6.19 -7.01 -41.36
CA TYR A 255 5.88 -8.23 -42.10
C TYR A 255 5.71 -8.00 -43.62
N ASN A 256 5.17 -6.84 -44.02
CA ASN A 256 4.94 -6.50 -45.42
C ASN A 256 6.25 -6.29 -46.21
N THR A 257 7.32 -5.82 -45.55
CA THR A 257 8.64 -5.55 -46.17
C THR A 257 9.68 -6.63 -45.91
N LEU A 258 9.58 -7.40 -44.81
CA LEU A 258 10.60 -8.38 -44.37
C LEU A 258 10.10 -9.83 -44.28
N GLY A 259 8.82 -10.10 -44.53
CA GLY A 259 8.22 -11.39 -44.21
C GLY A 259 8.40 -11.72 -42.73
N GLU A 260 8.69 -12.97 -42.38
CA GLU A 260 8.93 -13.38 -40.98
C GLU A 260 10.25 -12.85 -40.39
N SER A 261 11.21 -12.44 -41.23
CA SER A 261 12.61 -12.22 -40.80
C SER A 261 12.79 -11.08 -39.79
N PHE A 262 11.83 -10.15 -39.69
CA PHE A 262 11.85 -9.06 -38.71
C PHE A 262 11.96 -9.56 -37.27
N VAL A 263 11.40 -10.75 -36.96
CA VAL A 263 11.48 -11.35 -35.62
C VAL A 263 12.92 -11.76 -35.31
N GLU A 264 13.58 -12.50 -36.20
CA GLU A 264 15.00 -12.87 -36.02
C GLU A 264 15.90 -11.63 -35.90
N ILE A 265 15.67 -10.62 -36.75
CA ILE A 265 16.41 -9.35 -36.74
C ILE A 265 16.31 -8.66 -35.38
N ALA A 266 15.08 -8.55 -34.83
CA ALA A 266 14.85 -7.93 -33.53
C ALA A 266 15.49 -8.72 -32.37
N PHE A 267 15.34 -10.04 -32.35
CA PHE A 267 15.93 -10.89 -31.29
C PHE A 267 17.46 -10.90 -31.29
N ARG A 268 18.09 -10.91 -32.47
CA ARG A 268 19.56 -10.82 -32.56
C ARG A 268 20.08 -9.44 -32.14
N ALA A 269 19.37 -8.36 -32.50
CA ALA A 269 19.70 -7.01 -32.05
C ALA A 269 19.58 -6.85 -30.51
N ALA A 270 18.46 -7.31 -29.93
CA ALA A 270 18.23 -7.24 -28.49
C ALA A 270 19.31 -8.01 -27.68
N ARG A 271 19.72 -9.20 -28.16
CA ARG A 271 20.80 -9.97 -27.52
C ARG A 271 22.17 -9.30 -27.62
N ALA A 272 22.47 -8.64 -28.74
CA ALA A 272 23.71 -7.89 -28.90
C ALA A 272 23.75 -6.68 -27.95
N ALA A 273 22.61 -6.02 -27.74
CA ALA A 273 22.46 -4.91 -26.82
C ALA A 273 22.60 -5.35 -25.34
N ASP A 274 21.77 -6.26 -24.83
CA ASP A 274 21.96 -6.87 -23.50
C ASP A 274 22.06 -8.40 -23.57
N PRO A 275 23.29 -8.96 -23.52
CA PRO A 275 23.51 -10.40 -23.46
C PRO A 275 22.79 -11.12 -22.31
N ASN A 276 22.46 -10.42 -21.21
CA ASN A 276 21.93 -11.00 -19.98
C ASN A 276 20.39 -10.87 -19.83
N ALA A 277 19.71 -10.23 -20.77
CA ALA A 277 18.25 -10.11 -20.75
C ALA A 277 17.54 -11.41 -21.17
N LYS A 278 16.32 -11.64 -20.68
CA LYS A 278 15.45 -12.74 -21.12
C LYS A 278 14.52 -12.30 -22.24
N LEU A 279 14.71 -12.79 -23.47
CA LEU A 279 13.99 -12.27 -24.64
C LEU A 279 12.69 -13.04 -24.91
N TYR A 280 11.56 -12.32 -25.05
CA TYR A 280 10.19 -12.83 -25.13
C TYR A 280 9.47 -12.45 -26.45
N ILE A 281 8.60 -13.36 -26.92
CA ILE A 281 7.45 -13.03 -27.79
C ILE A 281 6.21 -12.94 -26.88
N ASN A 282 5.36 -11.94 -27.08
CA ASN A 282 4.15 -11.72 -26.28
C ASN A 282 2.92 -11.53 -27.19
N ASP A 283 1.77 -12.12 -26.87
CA ASP A 283 0.53 -12.05 -27.67
C ASP A 283 -0.74 -12.41 -26.84
N TYR A 284 -1.91 -11.92 -27.24
CA TYR A 284 -3.22 -12.28 -26.65
C TYR A 284 -3.89 -13.46 -27.36
N ASN A 285 -4.93 -14.03 -26.74
CA ASN A 285 -5.66 -15.21 -27.23
C ASN A 285 -4.76 -16.44 -27.44
N THR A 286 -3.53 -16.41 -26.94
CA THR A 286 -2.64 -17.58 -26.84
C THR A 286 -2.94 -18.41 -25.59
N ASP A 287 -4.02 -18.09 -24.88
CA ASP A 287 -4.47 -18.62 -23.59
C ASP A 287 -5.08 -20.02 -23.66
N SER A 288 -5.26 -20.55 -24.87
CA SER A 288 -5.83 -21.87 -25.13
C SER A 288 -5.08 -22.56 -26.26
N THR A 289 -5.19 -23.89 -26.35
CA THR A 289 -4.66 -24.63 -27.50
C THR A 289 -5.53 -24.32 -28.73
N ASN A 290 -5.01 -23.51 -29.66
CA ASN A 290 -5.71 -23.00 -30.84
C ASN A 290 -4.71 -22.70 -31.98
N ALA A 291 -5.18 -22.15 -33.10
CA ALA A 291 -4.33 -21.87 -34.27
C ALA A 291 -3.24 -20.81 -33.98
N LYS A 292 -3.57 -19.75 -33.24
CA LYS A 292 -2.66 -18.66 -32.87
C LYS A 292 -1.57 -19.12 -31.88
N SER A 293 -1.93 -19.88 -30.83
CA SER A 293 -0.95 -20.46 -29.91
C SER A 293 -0.08 -21.53 -30.59
N ALA A 294 -0.63 -22.32 -31.51
CA ALA A 294 0.17 -23.23 -32.35
C ALA A 294 1.17 -22.46 -33.24
N ALA A 295 0.77 -21.33 -33.82
CA ALA A 295 1.67 -20.47 -34.62
C ALA A 295 2.81 -19.89 -33.76
N VAL A 296 2.51 -19.36 -32.57
CA VAL A 296 3.52 -18.88 -31.60
C VAL A 296 4.49 -19.99 -31.22
N LEU A 297 4.00 -21.20 -30.89
CA LEU A 297 4.85 -22.34 -30.57
C LEU A 297 5.78 -22.72 -31.74
N ASN A 298 5.24 -22.69 -32.97
CA ASN A 298 5.98 -23.10 -34.16
C ASN A 298 7.07 -22.09 -34.55
N ILE A 299 6.80 -20.78 -34.49
CA ILE A 299 7.84 -19.78 -34.75
C ILE A 299 8.94 -19.82 -33.68
N VAL A 300 8.60 -20.03 -32.40
CA VAL A 300 9.60 -20.17 -31.32
C VAL A 300 10.48 -21.40 -31.55
N LYS A 301 9.90 -22.55 -31.90
CA LYS A 301 10.67 -23.77 -32.24
C LYS A 301 11.58 -23.56 -33.45
N LYS A 302 11.08 -22.93 -34.51
CA LYS A 302 11.83 -22.58 -35.73
C LYS A 302 13.03 -21.68 -35.41
N LEU A 303 12.78 -20.55 -34.73
CA LEU A 303 13.81 -19.58 -34.33
C LEU A 303 14.89 -20.22 -33.43
N LYS A 304 14.49 -21.07 -32.46
CA LYS A 304 15.47 -21.80 -31.63
C LYS A 304 16.32 -22.78 -32.43
N ALA A 305 15.75 -23.50 -33.40
CA ALA A 305 16.51 -24.38 -34.29
C ALA A 305 17.51 -23.59 -35.18
N GLN A 306 17.22 -22.32 -35.46
CA GLN A 306 18.10 -21.39 -36.18
C GLN A 306 19.10 -20.64 -35.25
N GLY A 307 19.21 -21.02 -33.97
CA GLY A 307 20.10 -20.36 -33.02
C GLY A 307 19.75 -18.89 -32.77
N VAL A 308 18.48 -18.51 -32.91
CA VAL A 308 17.98 -17.18 -32.54
C VAL A 308 17.77 -17.17 -31.02
N PRO A 309 18.23 -16.12 -30.29
CA PRO A 309 18.41 -16.20 -28.84
C PRO A 309 17.14 -15.84 -28.04
N ILE A 310 16.06 -16.58 -28.28
CA ILE A 310 14.77 -16.46 -27.58
C ILE A 310 14.75 -17.29 -26.29
N ASP A 311 14.34 -16.66 -25.18
CA ASP A 311 14.23 -17.29 -23.86
C ASP A 311 12.82 -17.68 -23.46
N GLY A 312 11.78 -17.02 -24.00
CA GLY A 312 10.45 -17.09 -23.41
C GLY A 312 9.26 -16.77 -24.31
N ILE A 313 8.07 -17.14 -23.81
CA ILE A 313 6.75 -16.84 -24.37
C ILE A 313 5.89 -16.17 -23.29
N GLY A 314 5.36 -14.99 -23.62
CA GLY A 314 4.43 -14.20 -22.81
C GLY A 314 3.01 -14.45 -23.29
N VAL A 315 2.10 -14.64 -22.33
CA VAL A 315 0.67 -14.90 -22.56
C VAL A 315 -0.09 -13.78 -21.87
N GLN A 316 -0.72 -12.90 -22.66
CA GLN A 316 -1.34 -11.67 -22.13
C GLN A 316 -2.47 -11.97 -21.13
N ALA A 317 -3.39 -12.88 -21.46
CA ALA A 317 -4.53 -13.25 -20.61
C ALA A 317 -5.53 -12.11 -20.29
N HIS A 318 -5.96 -11.38 -21.32
CA HIS A 318 -7.13 -10.48 -21.27
C HIS A 318 -8.45 -11.27 -21.38
N LEU A 319 -8.82 -11.96 -20.30
CA LEU A 319 -9.92 -12.93 -20.27
C LEU A 319 -11.28 -12.27 -19.98
N ILE A 320 -12.36 -13.05 -20.13
CA ILE A 320 -13.72 -12.66 -19.74
C ILE A 320 -14.16 -13.56 -18.57
N VAL A 321 -14.91 -13.00 -17.62
CA VAL A 321 -15.48 -13.73 -16.48
C VAL A 321 -16.24 -14.99 -16.92
N GLY A 322 -15.93 -16.13 -16.30
CA GLY A 322 -16.49 -17.44 -16.64
C GLY A 322 -15.95 -18.07 -17.93
N GLN A 323 -14.97 -17.46 -18.61
CA GLN A 323 -14.46 -17.91 -19.91
C GLN A 323 -12.97 -18.27 -19.89
N VAL A 324 -12.38 -18.60 -18.72
CA VAL A 324 -11.01 -19.15 -18.67
C VAL A 324 -10.96 -20.47 -19.43
N PRO A 325 -10.08 -20.64 -20.44
CA PRO A 325 -10.04 -21.87 -21.22
C PRO A 325 -9.68 -23.10 -20.38
N SER A 326 -10.42 -24.19 -20.54
CA SER A 326 -10.10 -25.48 -19.90
C SER A 326 -8.73 -26.04 -20.31
N THR A 327 -8.20 -25.60 -21.45
CA THR A 327 -6.88 -25.96 -21.97
C THR A 327 -5.73 -25.05 -21.49
N PHE A 328 -5.99 -24.00 -20.69
CA PHE A 328 -5.00 -22.98 -20.30
C PHE A 328 -3.70 -23.58 -19.72
N GLN A 329 -3.82 -24.48 -18.73
CA GLN A 329 -2.65 -25.18 -18.14
C GLN A 329 -1.91 -26.05 -19.18
N ALA A 330 -2.65 -26.76 -20.04
CA ALA A 330 -2.06 -27.63 -21.07
C ALA A 330 -1.30 -26.82 -22.12
N ASN A 331 -1.82 -25.65 -22.49
CA ASN A 331 -1.18 -24.74 -23.44
C ASN A 331 0.09 -24.09 -22.85
N LEU A 332 0.08 -23.66 -21.59
CA LEU A 332 1.32 -23.23 -20.90
C LEU A 332 2.38 -24.34 -20.88
N GLN A 333 1.96 -25.60 -20.64
CA GLN A 333 2.85 -26.75 -20.67
C GLN A 333 3.37 -27.06 -22.09
N GLN A 334 2.54 -26.79 -23.12
CA GLN A 334 2.91 -26.91 -24.53
C GLN A 334 3.95 -25.85 -24.93
N PHE A 335 3.80 -24.59 -24.49
CA PHE A 335 4.81 -23.55 -24.66
C PHE A 335 6.12 -23.90 -23.93
N ALA A 336 6.05 -24.35 -22.67
CA ALA A 336 7.22 -24.83 -21.93
C ALA A 336 7.97 -25.97 -22.63
N SER A 337 7.28 -26.82 -23.41
CA SER A 337 7.90 -27.91 -24.18
C SER A 337 8.87 -27.45 -25.28
N ALA A 338 8.85 -26.17 -25.68
CA ALA A 338 9.88 -25.59 -26.55
C ALA A 338 11.22 -25.31 -25.82
N GLY A 339 11.30 -25.60 -24.51
CA GLY A 339 12.48 -25.35 -23.68
C GLY A 339 12.71 -23.86 -23.42
N VAL A 340 11.64 -23.15 -23.06
CA VAL A 340 11.59 -21.70 -22.84
C VAL A 340 10.85 -21.39 -21.54
N GLU A 341 11.13 -20.24 -20.92
CA GLU A 341 10.37 -19.73 -19.80
C GLU A 341 8.98 -19.26 -20.29
N VAL A 342 7.91 -19.54 -19.54
CA VAL A 342 6.58 -18.99 -19.83
C VAL A 342 6.17 -17.97 -18.75
N ALA A 343 5.37 -16.99 -19.13
CA ALA A 343 4.94 -15.92 -18.25
C ALA A 343 3.49 -15.53 -18.55
N ILE A 344 2.71 -15.22 -17.52
CA ILE A 344 1.48 -14.44 -17.68
C ILE A 344 1.85 -12.97 -17.54
N THR A 345 1.43 -12.14 -18.49
CA THR A 345 2.05 -10.83 -18.73
C THR A 345 1.11 -9.63 -18.58
N GLU A 346 -0.17 -9.78 -18.92
CA GLU A 346 -1.13 -8.65 -19.00
C GLU A 346 -2.52 -9.05 -18.45
N LEU A 347 -2.55 -9.85 -17.37
CA LEU A 347 -3.78 -10.50 -16.90
C LEU A 347 -4.85 -9.50 -16.42
N ASP A 348 -6.00 -9.54 -17.09
CA ASP A 348 -7.27 -8.98 -16.59
C ASP A 348 -8.42 -9.96 -16.89
N ILE A 349 -9.50 -9.90 -16.10
CA ILE A 349 -10.65 -10.80 -16.26
C ILE A 349 -11.94 -9.97 -16.22
N ARG A 350 -12.25 -9.31 -17.34
CA ARG A 350 -13.35 -8.33 -17.43
C ARG A 350 -14.73 -8.95 -17.31
N MET A 351 -15.66 -8.19 -16.75
CA MET A 351 -17.08 -8.54 -16.67
C MET A 351 -17.99 -7.42 -17.22
N PRO A 352 -19.23 -7.72 -17.63
CA PRO A 352 -20.23 -6.70 -17.91
C PRO A 352 -20.49 -5.83 -16.68
N THR A 353 -20.62 -4.52 -16.88
CA THR A 353 -20.88 -3.54 -15.81
C THR A 353 -22.36 -3.12 -15.77
N PRO A 354 -22.96 -2.85 -14.59
CA PRO A 354 -22.35 -2.87 -13.26
C PRO A 354 -22.00 -4.28 -12.77
N ALA A 355 -20.93 -4.39 -11.97
CA ALA A 355 -20.47 -5.67 -11.43
C ALA A 355 -21.53 -6.32 -10.53
N SER A 356 -21.75 -7.62 -10.69
CA SER A 356 -22.65 -8.41 -9.84
C SER A 356 -21.86 -9.29 -8.89
N GLN A 357 -22.43 -9.60 -7.72
CA GLN A 357 -21.79 -10.49 -6.74
C GLN A 357 -21.51 -11.89 -7.33
N ALA A 358 -22.34 -12.35 -8.26
CA ALA A 358 -22.13 -13.60 -8.99
C ALA A 358 -20.92 -13.53 -9.93
N ASN A 359 -20.76 -12.42 -10.65
CA ASN A 359 -19.61 -12.20 -11.54
C ASN A 359 -18.31 -12.03 -10.74
N LEU A 360 -18.31 -11.28 -9.64
CA LEU A 360 -17.16 -11.14 -8.74
C LEU A 360 -16.75 -12.50 -8.14
N ALA A 361 -17.71 -13.32 -7.72
CA ALA A 361 -17.44 -14.68 -7.24
C ALA A 361 -16.95 -15.64 -8.34
N GLN A 362 -17.33 -15.42 -9.61
CA GLN A 362 -16.79 -16.19 -10.75
C GLN A 362 -15.38 -15.72 -11.11
N GLN A 363 -15.14 -14.41 -11.22
CA GLN A 363 -13.83 -13.81 -11.46
C GLN A 363 -12.80 -14.27 -10.42
N GLN A 364 -13.20 -14.41 -9.15
CA GLN A 364 -12.38 -15.01 -8.10
C GLN A 364 -11.94 -16.45 -8.45
N ARG A 365 -12.82 -17.30 -8.99
CA ARG A 365 -12.49 -18.66 -9.47
C ARG A 365 -11.63 -18.64 -10.74
N ASP A 366 -11.84 -17.65 -11.60
CA ASP A 366 -11.09 -17.47 -12.84
C ASP A 366 -9.63 -17.10 -12.54
N TYR A 367 -9.39 -16.11 -11.69
CA TYR A 367 -8.05 -15.75 -11.19
C TYR A 367 -7.37 -16.94 -10.48
N GLN A 368 -8.10 -17.67 -9.64
CA GLN A 368 -7.59 -18.90 -9.00
C GLN A 368 -7.16 -19.95 -10.04
N THR A 369 -7.91 -20.11 -11.13
CA THR A 369 -7.61 -21.06 -12.20
C THR A 369 -6.33 -20.68 -12.95
N VAL A 370 -6.18 -19.40 -13.33
CA VAL A 370 -4.96 -18.89 -13.98
C VAL A 370 -3.72 -19.03 -13.08
N PHE A 371 -3.82 -18.64 -11.81
CA PHE A 371 -2.72 -18.76 -10.84
C PHE A 371 -2.34 -20.23 -10.58
N ALA A 372 -3.32 -21.12 -10.44
CA ALA A 372 -3.08 -22.55 -10.27
C ALA A 372 -2.45 -23.19 -11.51
N ALA A 373 -2.85 -22.77 -12.71
CA ALA A 373 -2.30 -23.25 -13.97
C ALA A 373 -0.82 -22.89 -14.13
N CYS A 374 -0.45 -21.62 -13.91
CA CYS A 374 0.95 -21.20 -13.91
C CYS A 374 1.78 -21.94 -12.84
N LYS A 375 1.27 -22.05 -11.60
CA LYS A 375 1.95 -22.76 -10.49
C LYS A 375 2.27 -24.22 -10.81
N ARG A 376 1.48 -24.86 -11.68
CA ARG A 376 1.64 -26.27 -12.07
C ARG A 376 2.60 -26.52 -13.24
N VAL A 377 3.03 -25.46 -13.94
CA VAL A 377 4.01 -25.56 -15.05
C VAL A 377 5.34 -25.01 -14.52
N PRO A 378 6.38 -25.84 -14.26
CA PRO A 378 7.62 -25.38 -13.62
C PRO A 378 8.41 -24.32 -14.39
N ALA A 379 8.16 -24.18 -15.70
CA ALA A 379 8.72 -23.11 -16.52
C ALA A 379 7.94 -21.78 -16.43
N CYS A 380 6.80 -21.74 -15.73
CA CYS A 380 6.04 -20.51 -15.52
C CYS A 380 6.65 -19.70 -14.37
N VAL A 381 7.30 -18.59 -14.72
CA VAL A 381 8.20 -17.88 -13.80
C VAL A 381 7.55 -16.73 -13.03
N GLY A 382 6.28 -16.44 -13.27
CA GLY A 382 5.48 -15.46 -12.53
C GLY A 382 4.25 -14.99 -13.30
N ILE A 383 3.50 -14.08 -12.68
CA ILE A 383 2.26 -13.50 -13.22
C ILE A 383 2.30 -11.99 -13.08
N GLN A 384 1.80 -11.29 -14.09
CA GLN A 384 1.57 -9.86 -14.10
C GLN A 384 0.14 -9.55 -14.52
N VAL A 385 -0.51 -8.61 -13.82
CA VAL A 385 -1.85 -8.08 -14.17
C VAL A 385 -1.74 -6.74 -14.89
N TRP A 386 -2.68 -6.42 -15.78
CA TRP A 386 -2.63 -5.19 -16.59
C TRP A 386 -3.22 -3.97 -15.86
N GLY A 387 -2.59 -3.63 -14.75
CA GLY A 387 -2.95 -2.52 -13.88
C GLY A 387 -2.71 -2.86 -12.41
N LEU A 388 -3.61 -2.35 -11.55
CA LEU A 388 -3.79 -2.79 -10.17
C LEU A 388 -5.27 -2.72 -9.78
N THR A 389 -5.86 -1.53 -9.94
CA THR A 389 -7.25 -1.21 -9.60
C THR A 389 -8.04 -0.89 -10.86
N ASP A 390 -9.32 -1.24 -10.83
CA ASP A 390 -10.29 -0.90 -11.88
C ASP A 390 -10.32 0.59 -12.25
N LYS A 391 -9.98 1.47 -11.30
CA LYS A 391 -9.93 2.93 -11.45
C LYS A 391 -9.04 3.40 -12.62
N TYR A 392 -7.97 2.66 -12.88
CA TYR A 392 -7.00 2.94 -13.94
C TYR A 392 -6.98 1.86 -15.03
N SER A 393 -7.98 0.97 -15.04
CA SER A 393 -8.07 -0.08 -16.04
C SER A 393 -8.32 0.49 -17.44
N TRP A 394 -7.59 -0.04 -18.42
CA TRP A 394 -7.83 0.24 -19.84
C TRP A 394 -9.18 -0.33 -20.35
N VAL A 395 -9.72 -1.35 -19.67
CA VAL A 395 -10.85 -2.17 -20.14
C VAL A 395 -12.09 -1.35 -20.54
N PRO A 396 -12.59 -0.38 -19.74
CA PRO A 396 -13.83 0.34 -20.10
C PRO A 396 -13.70 1.21 -21.36
N ASN A 397 -12.48 1.65 -21.69
CA ASN A 397 -12.20 2.46 -22.88
C ASN A 397 -12.04 1.59 -24.14
N THR A 398 -11.55 0.35 -23.99
CA THR A 398 -11.39 -0.62 -25.08
C THR A 398 -12.66 -1.42 -25.35
N PHE A 399 -13.41 -1.76 -24.30
CA PHE A 399 -14.57 -2.65 -24.32
C PHE A 399 -15.79 -1.97 -23.65
N PRO A 400 -16.53 -1.10 -24.36
CA PRO A 400 -17.70 -0.42 -23.81
C PRO A 400 -18.72 -1.39 -23.18
N GLY A 401 -19.17 -1.06 -21.96
CA GLY A 401 -20.07 -1.92 -21.17
C GLY A 401 -19.37 -3.02 -20.37
N TYR A 402 -18.04 -3.14 -20.46
CA TYR A 402 -17.21 -4.01 -19.62
C TYR A 402 -16.29 -3.20 -18.70
N GLY A 403 -15.87 -3.83 -17.62
CA GLY A 403 -15.00 -3.25 -16.59
C GLY A 403 -14.84 -4.25 -15.45
N ALA A 404 -14.59 -3.72 -14.24
CA ALA A 404 -14.44 -4.52 -13.01
C ALA A 404 -13.58 -5.77 -13.23
N ALA A 405 -12.36 -5.56 -13.73
CA ALA A 405 -11.52 -6.55 -14.39
C ALA A 405 -10.26 -6.92 -13.59
N LEU A 406 -9.89 -6.12 -12.59
CA LEU A 406 -8.65 -6.25 -11.82
C LEU A 406 -8.93 -6.65 -10.34
N PRO A 407 -7.92 -7.07 -9.56
CA PRO A 407 -8.14 -7.61 -8.21
C PRO A 407 -8.53 -6.60 -7.11
N PHE A 408 -8.60 -5.30 -7.43
CA PHE A 408 -8.88 -4.20 -6.51
C PHE A 408 -9.86 -3.19 -7.13
N ASP A 409 -10.82 -2.68 -6.36
CA ASP A 409 -11.91 -1.84 -6.89
C ASP A 409 -11.53 -0.35 -7.03
N ASN A 410 -12.52 0.51 -7.26
CA ASN A 410 -12.33 1.95 -7.51
C ASN A 410 -12.01 2.77 -6.24
N VAL A 411 -12.36 2.24 -5.07
CA VAL A 411 -11.77 2.63 -3.78
C VAL A 411 -10.55 1.73 -3.56
N CYS A 412 -9.59 2.11 -2.73
CA CYS A 412 -8.55 1.16 -2.29
C CYS A 412 -9.08 0.15 -1.25
N GLY A 413 -10.28 -0.38 -1.51
CA GLY A 413 -10.93 -1.47 -0.79
C GLY A 413 -10.49 -2.84 -1.29
N PHE A 414 -10.87 -3.88 -0.53
CA PHE A 414 -10.62 -5.26 -0.90
C PHE A 414 -11.86 -5.86 -1.57
N ILE A 415 -11.73 -6.21 -2.86
CA ILE A 415 -12.64 -7.19 -3.47
C ILE A 415 -12.38 -8.56 -2.82
N SER A 416 -13.42 -9.39 -2.64
CA SER A 416 -13.32 -10.75 -2.10
C SER A 416 -12.29 -11.67 -2.77
N VAL A 417 -11.82 -11.31 -3.98
CA VAL A 417 -10.76 -12.02 -4.72
C VAL A 417 -9.50 -12.20 -3.87
N THR A 418 -8.94 -11.13 -3.31
CA THR A 418 -7.64 -11.17 -2.60
C THR A 418 -7.70 -12.05 -1.35
N CYS A 419 -8.81 -11.99 -0.61
CA CYS A 419 -9.05 -12.72 0.64
C CYS A 419 -8.77 -14.25 0.51
N PHE A 420 -9.11 -14.85 -0.64
CA PHE A 420 -8.87 -16.27 -0.90
C PHE A 420 -7.58 -16.58 -1.67
N MET A 421 -6.87 -15.59 -2.23
CA MET A 421 -5.54 -15.84 -2.77
C MET A 421 -4.58 -16.27 -1.65
N TYR A 422 -4.74 -15.71 -0.45
CA TYR A 422 -4.00 -16.08 0.76
C TYR A 422 -4.22 -17.53 1.22
N THR A 423 -5.44 -18.08 1.10
CA THR A 423 -5.78 -19.40 1.68
C THR A 423 -5.09 -20.56 0.94
N GLN A 424 -4.90 -20.46 -0.38
CA GLN A 424 -4.27 -21.49 -1.21
C GLN A 424 -2.78 -21.74 -0.92
N PHE A 425 -2.12 -20.83 -0.19
CA PHE A 425 -0.73 -21.01 0.26
C PHE A 425 -0.65 -21.56 1.70
N TYR A 426 -1.75 -21.49 2.46
CA TYR A 426 -1.83 -22.02 3.83
C TYR A 426 -2.26 -23.50 3.86
N VAL A 427 -3.19 -23.89 2.96
CA VAL A 427 -3.79 -25.24 2.91
C VAL A 427 -2.80 -26.36 2.56
N ILE A 428 -1.61 -26.05 2.02
CA ILE A 428 -0.58 -27.03 1.64
C ILE A 428 0.69 -26.93 2.54
N ARG A 429 0.51 -26.59 3.82
CA ARG A 429 1.53 -26.82 4.87
C ARG A 429 1.23 -28.01 5.79
N THR A 430 0.05 -28.62 5.68
CA THR A 430 -0.41 -29.72 6.55
C THR A 430 -0.47 -31.08 5.85
N THR A 431 -0.31 -31.14 4.52
CA THR A 431 -0.52 -32.34 3.70
C THR A 431 0.76 -33.09 3.33
N THR A 432 1.82 -33.00 4.13
CA THR A 432 3.02 -33.87 4.03
C THR A 432 2.92 -35.12 4.92
N ARG A 433 1.82 -35.88 4.80
CA ARG A 433 1.71 -37.26 5.29
C ARG A 433 0.66 -38.02 4.46
N SER A 434 1.09 -39.05 3.75
CA SER A 434 0.21 -39.95 2.98
C SER A 434 -0.67 -40.79 3.91
N PRO A 435 -1.93 -41.11 3.53
CA PRO A 435 -2.84 -41.88 4.37
C PRO A 435 -2.69 -43.39 4.17
N PRO A 436 -2.94 -44.20 5.22
CA PRO A 436 -3.34 -45.60 5.08
C PRO A 436 -4.87 -45.74 5.13
N MET A 437 -5.44 -46.58 4.27
CA MET A 437 -6.76 -47.21 4.48
C MET A 437 -6.64 -48.20 5.67
N THR A 438 -7.69 -48.72 6.32
CA THR A 438 -8.93 -49.34 5.80
C THR A 438 -9.92 -49.61 6.97
N VAL A 439 -11.02 -50.35 6.70
CA VAL A 439 -11.99 -50.98 7.65
C VAL A 439 -13.19 -50.07 8.01
N LEU A 440 -14.37 -50.18 7.35
CA LEU A 440 -15.43 -51.23 7.35
C LEU A 440 -16.37 -51.12 8.60
N LEU A 441 -17.64 -51.57 8.62
CA LEU A 441 -18.36 -52.52 7.74
C LEU A 441 -19.91 -52.36 7.85
N GLN A 442 -20.64 -52.42 6.73
CA GLN A 442 -21.98 -53.05 6.53
C GLN A 442 -22.43 -52.79 5.06
N ALA A 443 -22.95 -53.74 4.26
CA ALA A 443 -23.21 -55.18 4.46
C ALA A 443 -23.20 -55.98 3.11
N PHE A 444 -23.37 -57.32 3.16
CA PHE A 444 -23.63 -58.29 2.05
C PHE A 444 -22.53 -58.47 0.96
N VAL A 445 -21.50 -59.36 1.04
CA VAL A 445 -21.48 -60.84 1.21
C VAL A 445 -22.35 -61.59 0.16
N PRO A 446 -21.92 -62.70 -0.54
CA PRO A 446 -20.59 -63.35 -0.72
C PRO A 446 -20.22 -63.89 -2.15
N LYS A 447 -18.93 -64.22 -2.42
CA LYS A 447 -18.41 -65.62 -2.70
C LYS A 447 -16.97 -65.75 -3.26
N ARG A 448 -16.26 -66.77 -2.75
CA ARG A 448 -15.07 -67.52 -3.29
C ARG A 448 -13.72 -66.75 -3.37
N ARG A 449 -12.69 -67.16 -2.58
CA ARG A 449 -11.64 -68.21 -2.80
C ARG A 449 -10.54 -67.74 -3.77
N LEU A 450 -9.23 -67.92 -3.53
CA LEU A 450 -8.48 -68.83 -2.63
C LEU A 450 -7.16 -68.18 -2.06
N SER A 451 -6.37 -68.96 -1.30
CA SER A 451 -5.06 -68.74 -0.64
C SER A 451 -3.95 -68.05 -1.49
N ALA A 452 -2.80 -67.54 -0.99
CA ALA A 452 -2.01 -67.75 0.25
C ALA A 452 -0.98 -66.56 0.47
N LEU A 453 0.04 -66.48 1.37
CA LEU A 453 0.61 -67.26 2.50
C LEU A 453 1.51 -66.35 3.43
N VAL A 454 1.94 -66.88 4.61
CA VAL A 454 3.16 -66.73 5.47
C VAL A 454 4.40 -65.98 4.88
N ALA A 455 5.30 -65.23 5.57
CA ALA A 455 5.65 -64.86 6.98
C ALA A 455 6.56 -63.57 7.00
N ALA A 456 7.03 -62.92 8.09
CA ALA A 456 6.77 -62.88 9.56
C ALA A 456 7.39 -61.57 10.17
N ALA A 457 7.14 -61.27 11.46
CA ALA A 457 7.62 -60.07 12.22
C ALA A 457 8.94 -60.36 13.03
N PRO A 458 9.49 -59.55 13.99
CA PRO A 458 8.99 -58.43 14.84
C PRO A 458 9.74 -57.06 14.63
N VAL A 459 9.41 -55.85 15.16
CA VAL A 459 8.86 -55.33 16.47
C VAL A 459 9.95 -55.29 17.58
N ALA A 460 10.18 -54.28 18.45
CA ALA A 460 9.54 -52.98 18.85
C ALA A 460 10.64 -51.91 19.16
N LEU A 461 10.45 -50.57 19.06
CA LEU A 461 9.81 -49.59 20.00
C LEU A 461 10.37 -49.51 21.44
N ALA A 462 11.03 -48.39 21.83
CA ALA A 462 10.71 -47.56 23.03
C ALA A 462 11.63 -46.33 23.28
N GLN A 463 10.97 -45.19 23.56
CA GLN A 463 11.25 -43.99 24.41
C GLN A 463 12.63 -43.65 25.05
N SER A 464 12.77 -42.36 25.41
CA SER A 464 13.93 -41.71 26.09
C SER A 464 13.67 -41.36 27.57
N PRO A 465 14.73 -41.06 28.35
CA PRO A 465 14.72 -39.84 29.17
C PRO A 465 16.08 -39.09 29.17
N ALA A 466 16.42 -38.36 30.26
CA ALA A 466 17.29 -37.18 30.30
C ALA A 466 18.56 -37.30 31.18
N TRP A 467 19.60 -36.53 30.80
CA TRP A 467 20.69 -35.92 31.62
C TRP A 467 21.44 -36.77 32.70
N GLY A 468 22.78 -36.87 32.60
CA GLY A 468 23.64 -37.36 33.70
C GLY A 468 25.13 -37.51 33.34
N GLN A 469 26.05 -37.03 34.18
CA GLN A 469 27.48 -36.82 33.92
C GLN A 469 28.44 -38.02 34.20
N CYS A 470 29.57 -38.01 33.46
CA CYS A 470 30.95 -38.39 33.86
C CYS A 470 31.42 -39.85 34.07
N GLY A 471 32.49 -40.20 33.33
CA GLY A 471 33.49 -41.24 33.66
C GLY A 471 33.36 -42.58 32.92
N GLY A 472 34.38 -43.12 32.23
CA GLY A 472 35.69 -42.55 31.90
C GLY A 472 36.63 -43.54 31.15
N GLN A 473 37.60 -42.98 30.40
CA GLN A 473 38.78 -43.60 29.76
C GLN A 473 38.60 -44.73 28.70
N GLY A 474 39.17 -44.49 27.50
CA GLY A 474 39.38 -45.51 26.48
C GLY A 474 39.78 -44.97 25.10
N TRP A 475 41.09 -44.74 24.86
CA TRP A 475 41.74 -44.36 23.59
C TRP A 475 41.38 -42.97 22.99
N THR A 476 42.22 -42.27 22.22
CA THR A 476 43.69 -41.98 22.28
C THR A 476 44.01 -40.87 21.25
N GLY A 477 44.93 -39.94 21.56
CA GLY A 477 45.52 -39.01 20.58
C GLY A 477 44.87 -37.62 20.56
N PRO A 478 45.51 -36.57 21.14
CA PRO A 478 44.89 -35.26 21.33
C PRO A 478 45.21 -34.22 20.24
N THR A 479 44.34 -33.20 20.17
CA THR A 479 44.55 -31.90 19.53
C THR A 479 45.62 -31.06 20.24
N VAL A 480 46.11 -29.98 19.60
CA VAL A 480 47.02 -28.99 20.19
C VAL A 480 46.27 -27.67 20.43
N ASP A 481 46.38 -27.14 21.66
CA ASP A 481 45.75 -25.90 22.14
C ASP A 481 46.54 -24.62 21.79
N ILE A 482 45.86 -23.46 21.79
CA ILE A 482 46.45 -22.17 22.24
C ILE A 482 45.44 -21.32 23.04
N PHE A 483 45.82 -21.00 24.28
CA PHE A 483 45.41 -19.87 25.14
C PHE A 483 46.61 -19.60 26.09
N PRO A 484 46.76 -18.45 26.81
CA PRO A 484 46.06 -17.15 26.72
C PRO A 484 46.99 -15.89 26.75
N CYS A 485 46.40 -14.70 26.53
CA CYS A 485 46.75 -13.36 27.05
C CYS A 485 48.23 -12.86 27.19
N ARG A 486 48.59 -11.79 26.44
CA ARG A 486 49.05 -10.48 27.01
C ARG A 486 49.32 -9.33 25.98
N LYS A 487 48.65 -8.18 26.20
CA LYS A 487 49.07 -6.76 25.96
C LYS A 487 49.48 -6.21 24.57
N ARG A 488 48.93 -5.00 24.28
CA ARG A 488 49.30 -3.93 23.30
C ARG A 488 48.83 -4.12 21.83
N PRO A 489 48.71 -3.03 21.03
CA PRO A 489 48.63 -1.59 21.37
C PRO A 489 47.25 -0.97 21.04
N SER A 490 47.10 0.34 21.23
CA SER A 490 45.86 1.10 20.99
C SER A 490 45.45 1.11 19.51
N LEU A 491 44.20 0.77 19.20
CA LEU A 491 43.56 1.08 17.91
C LEU A 491 42.62 2.27 18.09
N THR A 492 43.13 3.48 17.88
CA THR A 492 42.31 4.70 17.85
C THR A 492 41.47 4.68 16.59
N ILE A 493 40.19 4.35 16.70
CA ILE A 493 39.22 4.51 15.60
C ILE A 493 38.91 6.02 15.49
N GLY A 494 39.73 6.71 14.70
CA GLY A 494 39.51 8.10 14.36
C GLY A 494 38.33 8.23 13.41
N PHE A 495 37.19 8.70 13.92
CA PHE A 495 36.06 9.11 13.07
C PHE A 495 36.47 10.34 12.27
N ILE A 496 36.60 10.17 10.94
CA ILE A 496 36.84 11.30 10.03
C ILE A 496 35.51 12.03 9.82
N PHE A 497 35.17 12.90 10.77
CA PHE A 497 34.07 13.86 10.61
C PHE A 497 34.46 14.90 9.56
N ARG A 498 33.87 14.77 8.36
CA ARG A 498 34.10 15.72 7.26
C ARG A 498 33.25 16.98 7.48
N HIS A 499 33.70 17.87 8.36
CA HIS A 499 33.05 19.17 8.60
C HIS A 499 32.88 19.95 7.28
N GLY A 500 31.63 20.24 6.92
CA GLY A 500 31.24 21.03 5.76
C GLY A 500 31.26 22.54 6.04
N SER A 501 32.39 23.09 6.50
CA SER A 501 32.61 24.52 6.68
C SER A 501 33.60 25.04 5.63
N GLY A 502 33.19 26.03 4.83
CA GLY A 502 33.83 26.34 3.55
C GLY A 502 35.14 27.15 3.58
N GLY A 503 35.83 27.16 2.43
CA GLY A 503 37.03 27.97 2.15
C GLY A 503 37.20 28.14 0.63
N GLY A 504 37.49 29.36 0.17
CA GLY A 504 37.31 29.73 -1.24
C GLY A 504 38.40 29.28 -2.22
N GLY A 505 38.02 29.25 -3.50
CA GLY A 505 38.90 29.09 -4.68
C GLY A 505 38.11 29.48 -5.93
N GLY A 506 38.43 30.63 -6.53
CA GLY A 506 37.52 31.31 -7.46
C GLY A 506 37.75 31.03 -8.95
N SER A 507 36.69 31.19 -9.74
CA SER A 507 36.75 31.51 -11.16
C SER A 507 35.57 32.44 -11.50
N THR A 508 35.84 33.49 -12.29
CA THR A 508 34.90 34.59 -12.52
C THR A 508 34.08 34.42 -13.80
N THR A 509 32.76 34.35 -13.67
CA THR A 509 31.81 34.85 -14.69
C THR A 509 30.68 35.61 -14.02
N THR A 510 30.27 36.71 -14.62
CA THR A 510 29.29 37.66 -14.07
C THR A 510 27.85 37.25 -14.37
N SER A 511 26.99 37.25 -13.36
CA SER A 511 25.53 37.34 -13.53
C SER A 511 24.94 38.36 -12.55
N SER A 512 23.97 39.14 -13.03
CA SER A 512 23.37 40.24 -12.28
C SER A 512 22.32 39.76 -11.28
N SER A 513 22.31 40.36 -10.09
CA SER A 513 21.23 40.18 -9.12
C SER A 513 19.87 40.66 -9.65
N PRO A 514 18.78 40.02 -9.24
CA PRO A 514 17.55 40.71 -8.91
C PRO A 514 17.29 40.62 -7.39
N THR A 515 17.17 41.77 -6.73
CA THR A 515 16.76 41.86 -5.33
C THR A 515 15.25 41.60 -5.20
N THR A 516 14.87 40.43 -4.68
CA THR A 516 13.50 40.14 -4.26
C THR A 516 13.48 39.63 -2.82
N THR A 517 13.27 40.54 -1.87
CA THR A 517 13.01 40.20 -0.46
C THR A 517 11.64 39.55 -0.31
N SER A 518 11.57 38.24 -0.54
CA SER A 518 10.40 37.43 -0.18
C SER A 518 10.35 37.27 1.34
N SER A 519 9.56 38.11 2.01
CA SER A 519 9.30 37.96 3.45
C SER A 519 8.43 36.72 3.67
N SER A 520 9.06 35.63 4.13
CA SER A 520 8.33 34.41 4.53
C SER A 520 7.25 34.75 5.58
N PRO A 521 6.00 34.27 5.43
CA PRO A 521 4.93 34.57 6.38
C PRO A 521 5.26 33.96 7.75
N GLN A 522 5.62 34.84 8.69
CA GLN A 522 5.79 34.52 10.10
C GLN A 522 4.48 34.01 10.73
N PRO A 523 4.53 33.26 11.84
CA PRO A 523 3.33 32.85 12.56
C PRO A 523 2.58 34.11 13.01
N THR A 524 1.30 34.21 12.65
CA THR A 524 0.55 35.49 12.63
C THR A 524 0.25 36.11 14.01
N GLY A 525 0.75 35.53 15.10
CA GLY A 525 0.45 35.98 16.47
C GLY A 525 -1.00 35.74 16.90
N SER A 526 -1.73 34.87 16.20
CA SER A 526 -3.11 34.48 16.51
C SER A 526 -3.20 33.00 16.91
N GLY A 527 -4.41 32.49 17.13
CA GLY A 527 -4.67 31.07 17.40
C GLY A 527 -4.15 30.55 18.75
N LEU A 528 -4.16 29.21 18.91
CA LEU A 528 -3.87 28.56 20.20
C LEU A 528 -2.45 28.87 20.73
N ALA A 529 -1.44 28.90 19.86
CA ALA A 529 -0.06 29.19 20.26
C ALA A 529 0.14 30.62 20.81
N ALA A 530 -0.63 31.60 20.35
CA ALA A 530 -0.61 32.95 20.92
C ALA A 530 -1.17 32.96 22.36
N ILE A 531 -2.18 32.14 22.64
CA ILE A 531 -2.77 31.96 23.96
C ILE A 531 -1.81 31.19 24.88
N GLY A 532 -1.22 30.09 24.41
CA GLY A 532 -0.18 29.37 25.16
C GLY A 532 0.99 30.27 25.55
N LYS A 533 1.47 31.10 24.60
CA LYS A 533 2.54 32.08 24.87
C LYS A 533 2.13 33.14 25.89
N SER A 534 0.87 33.58 25.94
CA SER A 534 0.42 34.59 26.91
C SER A 534 0.33 34.04 28.34
N ILE A 535 0.13 32.73 28.52
CA ILE A 535 0.23 32.03 29.81
C ILE A 535 1.64 31.48 30.13
N GLY A 536 2.63 31.79 29.30
CA GLY A 536 4.04 31.45 29.53
C GLY A 536 4.48 30.05 29.06
N TRP A 537 3.64 29.31 28.34
CA TRP A 537 4.06 28.08 27.67
C TRP A 537 5.07 28.39 26.55
N LYS A 538 5.94 27.41 26.28
CA LYS A 538 6.90 27.43 25.17
C LYS A 538 6.21 27.18 23.83
N TYR A 539 5.23 26.28 23.82
CA TYR A 539 4.53 25.90 22.59
C TYR A 539 3.06 25.50 22.77
N VAL A 540 2.31 25.69 21.69
CA VAL A 540 1.21 24.80 21.29
C VAL A 540 1.55 24.28 19.90
N GLY A 541 1.57 22.97 19.72
CA GLY A 541 2.08 22.33 18.50
C GLY A 541 1.23 21.19 17.99
N GLY A 542 1.66 20.57 16.89
CA GLY A 542 1.03 19.38 16.35
C GLY A 542 2.03 18.42 15.69
N ALA A 543 1.68 17.14 15.66
CA ALA A 543 2.44 16.12 14.94
C ALA A 543 2.00 16.02 13.47
N THR A 544 2.95 15.84 12.56
CA THR A 544 2.75 15.74 11.11
C THR A 544 4.05 15.26 10.42
N ASP A 545 3.96 14.71 9.21
CA ASP A 545 5.09 14.27 8.37
C ASP A 545 4.92 14.82 6.94
N PRO A 546 5.98 15.26 6.24
CA PRO A 546 5.90 15.72 4.85
C PRO A 546 5.15 14.77 3.89
N GLY A 547 3.88 15.08 3.61
CA GLY A 547 3.02 14.22 2.80
C GLY A 547 1.70 14.85 2.39
N GLY A 548 0.63 14.04 2.40
CA GLY A 548 -0.70 14.40 1.88
C GLY A 548 -1.46 15.47 2.69
N ASP A 549 -0.96 15.80 3.88
CA ASP A 549 -1.39 16.89 4.75
C ASP A 549 -0.63 18.19 4.44
N PHE A 550 0.71 18.16 4.36
CA PHE A 550 1.55 19.29 3.97
C PHE A 550 1.30 19.79 2.53
N ASN A 551 0.77 18.92 1.66
CA ASN A 551 0.34 19.31 0.31
C ASN A 551 -1.02 20.05 0.28
N ASP A 552 -1.76 20.13 1.40
CA ASP A 552 -2.99 20.92 1.50
C ASP A 552 -2.69 22.32 2.04
N ALA A 553 -2.86 23.33 1.19
CA ALA A 553 -2.66 24.74 1.56
C ALA A 553 -3.56 25.20 2.74
N THR A 554 -4.71 24.56 2.94
CA THR A 554 -5.65 24.81 4.05
C THR A 554 -5.14 24.22 5.37
N PHE A 555 -4.49 23.05 5.31
CA PHE A 555 -3.75 22.47 6.43
C PHE A 555 -2.61 23.40 6.82
N VAL A 556 -1.72 23.70 5.87
CA VAL A 556 -0.51 24.51 6.11
C VAL A 556 -0.85 25.90 6.65
N SER A 557 -1.83 26.61 6.06
CA SER A 557 -2.24 27.94 6.54
C SER A 557 -3.00 27.92 7.87
N THR A 558 -3.70 26.83 8.21
CA THR A 558 -4.30 26.65 9.55
C THR A 558 -3.23 26.30 10.58
N TYR A 559 -2.30 25.42 10.25
CA TYR A 559 -1.17 25.04 11.09
C TYR A 559 -0.31 26.27 11.43
N GLN A 560 0.07 27.08 10.43
CA GLN A 560 0.83 28.34 10.59
C GLN A 560 0.09 29.42 11.40
N ARG A 561 -1.24 29.34 11.51
CA ARG A 561 -2.07 30.29 12.25
C ARG A 561 -2.28 29.88 13.69
N GLU A 562 -2.37 28.58 13.97
CA GLU A 562 -2.87 28.06 15.24
C GLU A 562 -1.75 27.50 16.15
N TYR A 563 -0.64 27.03 15.57
CA TYR A 563 0.49 26.40 16.27
C TYR A 563 1.78 27.22 16.16
N ASN A 564 2.78 26.92 16.99
CA ASN A 564 4.16 27.45 16.88
C ASN A 564 5.27 26.40 17.05
N MET A 565 4.91 25.13 17.28
CA MET A 565 5.86 24.00 17.27
C MET A 565 5.36 22.90 16.33
N VAL A 566 6.30 22.25 15.64
CA VAL A 566 6.06 21.00 14.91
C VAL A 566 6.77 19.81 15.55
N THR A 567 6.06 18.68 15.60
CA THR A 567 6.59 17.37 15.97
C THR A 567 6.68 16.50 14.71
N PRO A 568 7.88 16.13 14.23
CA PRO A 568 8.06 15.12 13.19
C PRO A 568 7.49 13.78 13.65
N ALA A 569 6.35 13.35 13.10
CA ALA A 569 5.53 12.31 13.71
C ALA A 569 6.10 10.89 13.52
N ASN A 570 6.61 10.57 12.34
CA ASN A 570 7.30 9.32 12.02
C ASN A 570 8.70 9.56 11.47
N SER A 571 8.92 10.69 10.79
CA SER A 571 10.15 11.14 10.11
C SER A 571 11.47 11.07 10.91
N MET A 572 11.41 10.87 12.22
CA MET A 572 12.57 10.81 13.12
C MET A 572 12.73 9.47 13.87
N LYS A 573 11.87 8.47 13.65
CA LYS A 573 11.94 7.18 14.35
C LYS A 573 13.13 6.36 13.82
N TRP A 574 13.88 5.70 14.72
CA TRP A 574 15.08 4.91 14.36
C TRP A 574 14.77 3.90 13.24
N VAL A 575 13.75 3.09 13.48
CA VAL A 575 12.93 2.42 12.48
C VAL A 575 11.50 2.47 13.00
N CYS A 576 10.52 2.87 12.19
CA CYS A 576 9.12 2.80 12.58
C CYS A 576 8.72 1.33 12.88
N PHE A 577 7.86 1.12 13.88
CA PHE A 577 7.76 -0.12 14.64
C PHE A 577 7.66 -1.43 13.83
N VAL A 578 8.39 -2.44 14.31
CA VAL A 578 8.14 -3.87 14.06
C VAL A 578 8.03 -4.54 15.44
N LEU A 579 6.82 -4.99 15.82
CA LEU A 579 6.60 -5.77 17.05
C LEU A 579 6.24 -7.23 16.71
N PRO A 580 6.81 -8.26 17.37
CA PRO A 580 6.80 -9.61 16.80
C PRO A 580 5.50 -10.42 16.94
N THR A 581 4.43 -9.87 17.54
CA THR A 581 3.37 -10.68 18.17
C THR A 581 1.92 -10.37 17.79
N HIS A 582 1.63 -9.28 17.06
CA HIS A 582 0.26 -8.96 16.62
C HIS A 582 0.20 -8.65 15.12
N SER A 583 -1.02 -8.61 14.57
CA SER A 583 -1.31 -8.70 13.13
C SER A 583 -0.59 -7.67 12.24
N ARG A 584 -0.05 -8.17 11.11
CA ARG A 584 0.77 -7.46 10.10
C ARG A 584 0.09 -6.29 9.34
N ALA A 585 -0.98 -5.72 9.87
CA ALA A 585 -1.62 -4.54 9.28
C ALA A 585 -0.79 -3.26 9.50
N LEU A 586 0.03 -3.22 10.55
CA LEU A 586 0.81 -2.04 10.94
C LEU A 586 2.26 -2.03 10.41
N ASP A 587 2.81 -3.18 10.00
CA ASP A 587 4.14 -3.31 9.37
C ASP A 587 4.33 -2.39 8.12
N LEU A 588 3.20 -1.94 7.55
CA LEU A 588 3.10 -1.25 6.26
C LEU A 588 3.06 0.28 6.33
N TRP A 589 3.15 0.91 7.50
CA TRP A 589 3.46 2.35 7.59
C TRP A 589 4.98 2.59 7.47
N CYS A 590 5.76 1.67 8.03
CA CYS A 590 7.18 1.83 8.35
C CYS A 590 8.12 1.72 7.15
N TYR A 591 7.76 0.86 6.19
CA TYR A 591 8.46 0.70 4.91
C TYR A 591 7.97 1.72 3.86
N TYR A 592 6.98 2.54 4.21
CA TYR A 592 6.20 3.32 3.26
C TYR A 592 6.63 4.78 3.18
N TYR A 593 6.69 5.43 4.34
CA TYR A 593 7.30 6.73 4.48
C TYR A 593 8.83 6.58 4.59
N GLN A 594 9.56 7.63 4.26
CA GLN A 594 11.01 7.61 4.08
C GLN A 594 11.80 7.75 5.39
N ASP A 595 11.20 7.27 6.48
CA ASP A 595 11.23 7.96 7.78
C ASP A 595 12.06 7.26 8.86
N ALA A 596 12.43 6.00 8.61
CA ALA A 596 13.40 5.29 9.43
C ALA A 596 14.79 5.95 9.27
N THR A 597 15.29 6.58 10.34
CA THR A 597 16.52 7.38 10.29
C THR A 597 17.78 6.54 10.05
N GLU A 598 17.76 5.25 10.38
CA GLU A 598 18.83 4.28 10.05
C GLU A 598 18.24 3.03 9.36
N ARG A 599 17.87 3.15 8.07
CA ARG A 599 17.19 2.06 7.32
C ARG A 599 18.00 0.77 7.19
N SER A 600 19.32 0.85 7.32
CA SER A 600 20.21 -0.31 7.45
C SER A 600 21.48 0.11 8.19
N ARG A 601 22.15 -0.84 8.86
CA ARG A 601 23.25 -0.55 9.79
C ARG A 601 24.31 0.38 9.21
N ASN A 602 24.56 1.50 9.90
CA ASN A 602 25.44 2.61 9.55
C ASN A 602 25.03 3.41 8.29
N VAL A 603 23.80 3.26 7.80
CA VAL A 603 23.25 4.00 6.64
C VAL A 603 22.10 4.89 7.11
N PHE A 604 22.46 6.11 7.48
CA PHE A 604 21.53 7.12 7.95
C PHE A 604 20.89 7.90 6.79
N THR A 605 19.63 8.28 6.96
CA THR A 605 18.93 9.19 6.06
C THR A 605 17.92 10.03 6.83
N PHE A 606 17.98 11.34 6.64
CA PHE A 606 17.12 12.31 7.34
C PHE A 606 16.17 13.02 6.38
N SER A 607 16.13 12.63 5.10
CA SER A 607 15.52 13.40 4.01
C SER A 607 14.06 13.83 4.22
N THR A 608 13.26 13.09 5.00
CA THR A 608 11.90 13.53 5.38
C THR A 608 11.94 14.56 6.51
N ALA A 609 12.68 14.26 7.59
CA ALA A 609 12.89 15.20 8.70
C ALA A 609 13.51 16.53 8.22
N ASP A 610 14.53 16.48 7.35
CA ASP A 610 15.21 17.65 6.77
C ASP A 610 14.23 18.59 6.04
N GLN A 611 13.21 18.04 5.35
CA GLN A 611 12.16 18.84 4.69
C GLN A 611 11.27 19.53 5.72
N LEU A 612 10.90 18.84 6.80
CA LEU A 612 10.05 19.37 7.86
C LEU A 612 10.78 20.44 8.70
N VAL A 613 12.05 20.17 9.04
CA VAL A 613 12.99 21.11 9.67
C VAL A 613 13.14 22.36 8.80
N SER A 614 13.43 22.19 7.50
CA SER A 614 13.54 23.31 6.55
C SER A 614 12.24 24.12 6.45
N TRP A 615 11.09 23.46 6.38
CA TRP A 615 9.77 24.11 6.36
C TRP A 615 9.53 24.94 7.62
N ALA A 616 9.88 24.41 8.79
CA ALA A 616 9.69 25.04 10.08
C ALA A 616 10.64 26.22 10.32
N GLN A 617 11.94 26.05 10.03
CA GLN A 617 12.95 27.10 10.14
C GLN A 617 12.62 28.30 9.23
N GLN A 618 12.19 28.05 7.98
CA GLN A 618 11.67 29.11 7.08
C GLN A 618 10.48 29.90 7.66
N ARG A 619 9.75 29.32 8.63
CA ARG A 619 8.52 29.86 9.21
C ARG A 619 8.67 30.22 10.69
N ASN A 620 9.89 30.20 11.23
CA ASN A 620 10.16 30.49 12.64
C ASN A 620 9.32 29.63 13.61
N PHE A 621 9.13 28.35 13.24
CA PHE A 621 8.50 27.32 14.07
C PHE A 621 9.57 26.63 14.94
N MET A 622 9.21 26.34 16.19
CA MET A 622 9.97 25.45 17.05
C MET A 622 9.86 24.01 16.52
N ILE A 623 10.94 23.23 16.61
CA ILE A 623 10.96 21.83 16.19
C ILE A 623 11.20 20.94 17.40
N ARG A 624 10.34 19.93 17.60
CA ARG A 624 10.65 18.78 18.46
C ARG A 624 11.67 17.93 17.70
N GLY A 625 12.89 17.83 18.21
CA GLY A 625 14.11 17.47 17.48
C GLY A 625 15.13 18.61 17.31
N GLU A 626 14.80 19.85 17.71
CA GLU A 626 15.76 20.97 17.84
C GLU A 626 15.68 21.60 19.24
N TYR A 627 14.46 21.86 19.75
CA TYR A 627 14.25 22.32 21.13
C TYR A 627 14.31 21.18 22.16
N ALA A 628 13.69 20.04 21.83
CA ALA A 628 13.57 18.89 22.72
C ALA A 628 13.53 17.56 21.95
N TRP A 629 14.26 16.55 22.43
CA TRP A 629 14.30 15.19 21.91
C TRP A 629 13.63 14.21 22.86
N ASP A 630 12.72 13.37 22.37
CA ASP A 630 12.24 12.18 23.09
C ASP A 630 13.25 11.03 22.88
N VAL A 631 14.16 10.87 23.84
CA VAL A 631 15.35 10.01 23.71
C VAL A 631 15.00 8.51 23.81
N VAL A 632 13.99 8.17 24.62
CA VAL A 632 13.39 6.83 24.65
C VAL A 632 11.87 6.94 24.75
N ASN A 633 11.18 6.07 24.01
CA ASN A 633 9.72 6.07 23.85
C ASN A 633 9.15 4.72 24.32
N GLU A 634 8.01 4.73 25.01
CA GLU A 634 7.20 3.53 25.31
C GLU A 634 7.93 2.36 25.99
N ILE A 635 8.79 2.66 26.97
CA ILE A 635 9.65 1.63 27.57
C ILE A 635 8.98 0.83 28.69
N PHE A 636 7.75 1.14 29.11
CA PHE A 636 7.06 0.44 30.19
C PHE A 636 5.89 -0.44 29.74
N ASN A 637 5.64 -1.51 30.50
CA ASN A 637 4.39 -2.25 30.51
C ASN A 637 3.37 -1.55 31.43
N GLU A 638 2.09 -1.92 31.33
CA GLU A 638 1.00 -1.29 32.10
C GLU A 638 1.10 -1.52 33.63
N ASP A 639 1.89 -2.51 34.06
CA ASP A 639 2.22 -2.80 35.46
C ASP A 639 3.43 -2.02 36.01
N GLY A 640 4.06 -1.16 35.19
CA GLY A 640 5.26 -0.41 35.56
C GLY A 640 6.57 -1.19 35.46
N THR A 641 6.56 -2.42 34.94
CA THR A 641 7.80 -3.15 34.59
C THR A 641 8.36 -2.68 33.25
N LEU A 642 9.67 -2.88 33.04
CA LEU A 642 10.36 -2.53 31.79
C LEU A 642 9.89 -3.46 30.65
N ARG A 643 9.41 -2.88 29.55
CA ARG A 643 8.92 -3.58 28.36
C ARG A 643 10.05 -4.39 27.71
N SER A 644 9.77 -5.60 27.26
CA SER A 644 10.76 -6.44 26.56
C SER A 644 11.05 -5.88 25.16
N SER A 645 12.33 -5.68 24.86
CA SER A 645 12.84 -5.12 23.61
C SER A 645 14.27 -5.63 23.37
N VAL A 646 14.84 -5.42 22.18
CA VAL A 646 16.26 -5.76 21.94
C VAL A 646 17.19 -5.04 22.92
N PHE A 647 16.86 -3.82 23.32
CA PHE A 647 17.64 -3.02 24.26
C PHE A 647 17.54 -3.58 25.69
N SER A 648 16.34 -3.72 26.23
CA SER A 648 16.12 -4.22 27.59
C SER A 648 16.53 -5.68 27.78
N ASN A 649 16.37 -6.53 26.76
CA ASN A 649 16.81 -7.93 26.82
C ASN A 649 18.36 -8.08 26.75
N THR A 650 19.08 -7.06 26.27
CA THR A 650 20.54 -7.11 26.08
C THR A 650 21.31 -6.29 27.14
N LEU A 651 20.75 -5.15 27.57
CA LEU A 651 21.40 -4.16 28.43
C LEU A 651 20.66 -3.95 29.77
N GLY A 652 19.54 -4.65 29.99
CA GLY A 652 18.65 -4.38 31.12
C GLY A 652 18.12 -2.95 31.08
N GLU A 653 18.08 -2.26 32.21
CA GLU A 653 17.68 -0.85 32.29
C GLU A 653 18.73 0.12 31.71
N SER A 654 20.00 -0.31 31.58
CA SER A 654 21.13 0.61 31.32
C SER A 654 21.12 1.26 29.94
N PHE A 655 20.34 0.75 28.98
CA PHE A 655 20.21 1.39 27.67
C PHE A 655 19.66 2.83 27.77
N VAL A 656 18.85 3.13 28.78
CA VAL A 656 18.28 4.47 28.99
C VAL A 656 19.37 5.46 29.37
N GLU A 657 20.22 5.12 30.36
CA GLU A 657 21.39 5.93 30.71
C GLU A 657 22.33 6.14 29.52
N ILE A 658 22.62 5.06 28.76
CA ILE A 658 23.47 5.11 27.57
C ILE A 658 22.89 6.07 26.52
N ALA A 659 21.60 5.96 26.22
CA ALA A 659 20.93 6.80 25.23
C ALA A 659 20.92 8.29 25.64
N PHE A 660 20.56 8.60 26.89
CA PHE A 660 20.56 9.99 27.39
C PHE A 660 21.95 10.61 27.43
N ARG A 661 22.99 9.87 27.83
CA ARG A 661 24.38 10.37 27.80
C ARG A 661 24.90 10.54 26.37
N ALA A 662 24.52 9.66 25.44
CA ALA A 662 24.86 9.79 24.02
C ALA A 662 24.17 11.00 23.37
N ALA A 663 22.86 11.19 23.63
CA ALA A 663 22.10 12.33 23.13
C ALA A 663 22.70 13.66 23.60
N ARG A 664 23.02 13.81 24.90
CA ARG A 664 23.67 15.03 25.44
C ARG A 664 25.07 15.27 24.88
N ALA A 665 25.78 14.22 24.49
CA ALA A 665 27.11 14.34 23.88
C ALA A 665 27.06 14.72 22.40
N ALA A 666 25.95 14.43 21.71
CA ALA A 666 25.69 14.87 20.33
C ALA A 666 25.09 16.28 20.28
N ASP A 667 24.17 16.59 21.20
CA ASP A 667 23.49 17.87 21.33
C ASP A 667 23.56 18.34 22.81
N PRO A 668 24.50 19.24 23.14
CA PRO A 668 24.64 19.76 24.50
C PRO A 668 23.46 20.61 24.97
N ASP A 669 22.74 21.27 24.06
CA ASP A 669 21.81 22.36 24.38
C ASP A 669 20.33 21.94 24.34
N ALA A 670 19.95 20.97 23.50
CA ALA A 670 18.58 20.49 23.41
C ALA A 670 18.09 19.80 24.69
N LYS A 671 16.77 19.85 24.92
CA LYS A 671 16.13 19.23 26.10
C LYS A 671 15.89 17.74 25.90
N LEU A 672 16.27 16.91 26.87
CA LEU A 672 16.16 15.45 26.74
C LEU A 672 14.97 14.91 27.56
N TYR A 673 14.01 14.33 26.86
CA TYR A 673 12.74 13.82 27.39
C TYR A 673 12.65 12.28 27.31
N ILE A 674 11.87 11.70 28.21
CA ILE A 674 11.33 10.32 28.13
C ILE A 674 9.82 10.39 27.91
N ASN A 675 9.25 9.56 27.04
CA ASN A 675 7.87 9.69 26.58
C ASN A 675 7.14 8.32 26.56
N ASP A 676 5.88 8.23 27.02
CA ASP A 676 5.12 6.96 27.07
C ASP A 676 3.59 7.20 27.17
N TYR A 677 2.76 6.33 26.56
CA TYR A 677 1.29 6.38 26.63
C TYR A 677 0.73 5.76 27.91
N ASN A 678 -0.55 6.02 28.23
CA ASN A 678 -1.21 5.55 29.47
C ASN A 678 -0.42 5.95 30.73
N THR A 679 0.36 7.04 30.64
CA THR A 679 1.04 7.69 31.76
C THR A 679 0.33 8.98 32.16
N ASP A 680 -0.87 9.22 31.62
CA ASP A 680 -1.79 10.33 31.88
C ASP A 680 -2.61 10.19 33.17
N SER A 681 -2.46 9.08 33.89
CA SER A 681 -3.11 8.83 35.18
C SER A 681 -2.13 8.30 36.23
N THR A 682 -2.44 8.52 37.51
CA THR A 682 -1.68 7.96 38.63
C THR A 682 -1.88 6.45 38.73
N ASN A 683 -1.08 5.69 37.99
CA ASN A 683 -1.15 4.23 37.85
C ASN A 683 0.25 3.58 37.98
N ALA A 684 0.32 2.25 37.91
CA ALA A 684 1.59 1.52 38.07
C ALA A 684 2.65 1.89 37.01
N LYS A 685 2.25 2.11 35.76
CA LYS A 685 3.11 2.59 34.66
C LYS A 685 3.71 3.96 34.95
N SER A 686 2.88 4.92 35.38
CA SER A 686 3.33 6.26 35.81
C SER A 686 4.31 6.21 36.98
N ALA A 687 4.11 5.28 37.93
CA ALA A 687 4.98 5.10 39.08
C ALA A 687 6.33 4.49 38.69
N GLY A 688 6.34 3.50 37.77
CA GLY A 688 7.57 2.95 37.18
C GLY A 688 8.40 4.03 36.49
N LEU A 689 7.75 4.84 35.63
CA LEU A 689 8.38 5.98 34.95
C LEU A 689 8.94 7.02 35.93
N LEU A 690 8.15 7.45 36.91
CA LEU A 690 8.58 8.42 37.93
C LEU A 690 9.78 7.91 38.75
N ASN A 691 9.80 6.62 39.09
CA ASN A 691 10.89 6.01 39.84
C ASN A 691 12.18 5.90 39.02
N LEU A 692 12.07 5.55 37.73
CA LEU A 692 13.21 5.56 36.80
C LEU A 692 13.80 6.97 36.66
N VAL A 693 12.98 8.00 36.44
CA VAL A 693 13.49 9.37 36.27
C VAL A 693 14.17 9.89 37.55
N LYS A 694 13.63 9.59 38.73
CA LYS A 694 14.29 9.88 40.01
C LYS A 694 15.66 9.18 40.12
N LYS A 695 15.75 7.91 39.73
CA LYS A 695 16.99 7.12 39.74
C LYS A 695 18.03 7.68 38.76
N LEU A 696 17.65 7.92 37.50
CA LEU A 696 18.51 8.51 36.47
C LEU A 696 19.07 9.88 36.91
N LYS A 697 18.24 10.73 37.51
CA LYS A 697 18.71 12.01 38.08
C LYS A 697 19.68 11.84 39.25
N ALA A 698 19.44 10.89 40.15
CA ALA A 698 20.39 10.57 41.24
C ALA A 698 21.73 10.03 40.72
N GLN A 699 21.75 9.42 39.52
CA GLN A 699 22.96 8.97 38.81
C GLN A 699 23.59 10.08 37.94
N GLY A 700 23.07 11.31 37.95
CA GLY A 700 23.57 12.40 37.10
C GLY A 700 23.43 12.12 35.60
N VAL A 701 22.40 11.36 35.19
CA VAL A 701 22.02 11.19 33.78
C VAL A 701 21.30 12.47 33.33
N PRO A 702 21.59 13.02 32.13
CA PRO A 702 21.15 14.37 31.73
C PRO A 702 19.71 14.41 31.19
N ILE A 703 18.75 13.96 31.99
CA ILE A 703 17.30 13.98 31.71
C ILE A 703 16.66 15.30 32.17
N ASP A 704 16.00 16.01 31.25
CA ASP A 704 15.31 17.27 31.50
C ASP A 704 13.82 17.13 31.77
N GLY A 705 13.15 16.17 31.11
CA GLY A 705 11.70 16.20 30.97
C GLY A 705 10.99 14.83 30.91
N ILE A 706 9.69 14.85 31.23
CA ILE A 706 8.76 13.72 31.03
C ILE A 706 7.65 14.13 30.07
N GLY A 707 7.44 13.32 29.04
CA GLY A 707 6.37 13.41 28.06
C GLY A 707 5.23 12.44 28.35
N VAL A 708 4.00 12.90 28.19
CA VAL A 708 2.76 12.12 28.33
C VAL A 708 2.03 12.07 26.99
N GLN A 709 1.88 10.86 26.44
CA GLN A 709 1.10 10.61 25.22
C GLN A 709 -0.37 10.34 25.62
N ALA A 710 -1.24 11.31 25.40
CA ALA A 710 -2.63 11.32 25.88
C ALA A 710 -3.63 11.02 24.73
N HIS A 711 -3.70 9.76 24.30
CA HIS A 711 -4.68 9.29 23.32
C HIS A 711 -5.98 8.85 24.02
N LEU A 712 -6.75 9.84 24.47
CA LEU A 712 -7.89 9.65 25.37
C LEU A 712 -9.19 9.28 24.63
N ILE A 713 -10.22 8.89 25.39
CA ILE A 713 -11.59 8.68 24.91
C ILE A 713 -12.49 9.76 25.53
N VAL A 714 -13.46 10.26 24.77
CA VAL A 714 -14.44 11.25 25.26
C VAL A 714 -15.16 10.75 26.51
N GLY A 715 -15.23 11.61 27.54
CA GLY A 715 -15.76 11.30 28.87
C GLY A 715 -14.86 10.44 29.75
N GLN A 716 -13.61 10.14 29.34
CA GLN A 716 -12.68 9.26 30.05
C GLN A 716 -11.35 9.93 30.42
N VAL A 717 -11.31 11.28 30.52
CA VAL A 717 -10.13 11.97 31.07
C VAL A 717 -9.94 11.57 32.54
N PRO A 718 -8.77 11.05 32.95
CA PRO A 718 -8.55 10.64 34.33
C PRO A 718 -8.69 11.78 35.33
N SER A 719 -9.43 11.56 36.42
CA SER A 719 -9.57 12.54 37.51
C SER A 719 -8.24 12.88 38.20
N THR A 720 -7.21 12.05 38.04
CA THR A 720 -5.87 12.28 38.60
C THR A 720 -4.86 12.85 37.60
N PHE A 721 -5.28 13.22 36.38
CA PHE A 721 -4.39 13.71 35.30
C PHE A 721 -3.49 14.89 35.75
N GLN A 722 -4.07 15.92 36.39
CA GLN A 722 -3.30 17.06 36.93
C GLN A 722 -2.34 16.64 38.05
N ALA A 723 -2.80 15.78 38.98
CA ALA A 723 -1.97 15.29 40.08
C ALA A 723 -0.80 14.44 39.56
N ASN A 724 -1.02 13.72 38.47
CA ASN A 724 -0.01 12.93 37.79
C ASN A 724 1.06 13.82 37.12
N LEU A 725 0.67 14.85 36.37
CA LEU A 725 1.62 15.86 35.86
C LEU A 725 2.39 16.54 37.00
N ALA A 726 1.75 16.80 38.14
CA ALA A 726 2.39 17.39 39.31
C ALA A 726 3.43 16.47 39.97
N GLN A 727 3.21 15.16 40.07
CA GLN A 727 4.23 14.24 40.61
C GLN A 727 5.44 14.07 39.68
N PHE A 728 5.24 14.13 38.36
CA PHE A 728 6.33 14.16 37.39
C PHE A 728 7.15 15.45 37.56
N ALA A 729 6.49 16.62 37.59
CA ALA A 729 7.13 17.91 37.87
C ALA A 729 7.90 17.92 39.20
N ALA A 730 7.38 17.24 40.24
CA ALA A 730 8.02 17.11 41.55
C ALA A 730 9.31 16.27 41.56
N ALA A 731 9.64 15.53 40.49
CA ALA A 731 10.99 14.99 40.29
C ALA A 731 12.02 16.07 39.86
N GLY A 732 11.59 17.33 39.69
CA GLY A 732 12.41 18.46 39.25
C GLY A 732 12.76 18.38 37.77
N VAL A 733 11.80 17.97 36.94
CA VAL A 733 11.88 17.90 35.48
C VAL A 733 10.78 18.75 34.87
N GLU A 734 10.97 19.17 33.63
CA GLU A 734 9.88 19.70 32.80
C GLU A 734 8.85 18.59 32.54
N VAL A 735 7.59 18.97 32.31
CA VAL A 735 6.56 18.04 31.85
C VAL A 735 5.93 18.56 30.56
N ALA A 736 5.47 17.65 29.72
CA ALA A 736 4.84 17.98 28.45
C ALA A 736 3.71 17.01 28.14
N ILE A 737 2.63 17.52 27.55
CA ILE A 737 1.70 16.68 26.79
C ILE A 737 2.25 16.66 25.37
N THR A 738 2.76 15.51 24.96
CA THR A 738 3.58 15.33 23.75
C THR A 738 2.74 14.92 22.56
N GLU A 739 1.68 14.18 22.84
CA GLU A 739 0.70 13.68 21.89
C GLU A 739 -0.68 13.84 22.55
N LEU A 740 -1.66 14.40 21.84
CA LEU A 740 -3.01 14.59 22.34
C LEU A 740 -4.05 14.42 21.23
N ASP A 741 -4.94 13.46 21.44
CA ASP A 741 -6.22 13.32 20.75
C ASP A 741 -7.27 12.77 21.73
N ILE A 742 -8.54 13.10 21.53
CA ILE A 742 -9.64 12.63 22.41
C ILE A 742 -10.75 12.05 21.54
N ARG A 743 -10.63 10.75 21.20
CA ARG A 743 -11.52 10.08 20.23
C ARG A 743 -12.94 9.85 20.77
N MET A 744 -13.92 9.91 19.88
CA MET A 744 -15.31 9.54 20.17
C MET A 744 -15.82 8.47 19.20
N PRO A 745 -16.86 7.70 19.57
CA PRO A 745 -17.61 6.88 18.62
C PRO A 745 -18.18 7.72 17.47
N THR A 746 -18.16 7.18 16.26
CA THR A 746 -18.68 7.83 15.05
C THR A 746 -19.99 7.20 14.57
N PRO A 747 -20.91 7.97 13.95
CA PRO A 747 -20.85 9.41 13.67
C PRO A 747 -20.91 10.27 14.96
N ALA A 748 -20.21 11.40 14.94
CA ALA A 748 -20.13 12.30 16.08
C ALA A 748 -21.51 12.87 16.45
N THR A 749 -21.87 12.82 17.73
CA THR A 749 -23.12 13.40 18.25
C THR A 749 -22.85 14.75 18.91
N GLN A 750 -23.85 15.63 18.98
CA GLN A 750 -23.71 16.91 19.68
C GLN A 750 -23.37 16.72 21.17
N ALA A 751 -23.87 15.65 21.80
CA ALA A 751 -23.51 15.30 23.18
C ALA A 751 -22.02 14.92 23.31
N ASN A 752 -21.50 14.10 22.39
CA ASN A 752 -20.09 13.72 22.39
C ASN A 752 -19.17 14.92 22.10
N LEU A 753 -19.56 15.84 21.20
CA LEU A 753 -18.82 17.07 20.91
C LEU A 753 -18.79 18.03 22.11
N LEU A 754 -19.90 18.18 22.83
CA LEU A 754 -19.97 19.00 24.06
C LEU A 754 -19.28 18.35 25.27
N GLN A 755 -19.13 17.01 25.29
CA GLN A 755 -18.29 16.35 26.28
C GLN A 755 -16.81 16.49 25.92
N GLN A 756 -16.44 16.27 24.66
CA GLN A 756 -15.08 16.49 24.14
C GLN A 756 -14.56 17.90 24.43
N GLN A 757 -15.42 18.93 24.36
CA GLN A 757 -15.10 20.29 24.78
C GLN A 757 -14.61 20.37 26.25
N LYS A 758 -15.34 19.74 27.18
CA LYS A 758 -14.94 19.68 28.60
C LYS A 758 -13.68 18.85 28.81
N ASP A 759 -13.53 17.77 28.04
CA ASP A 759 -12.38 16.89 28.11
C ASP A 759 -11.10 17.64 27.69
N TYR A 760 -11.14 18.35 26.56
CA TYR A 760 -10.07 19.25 26.11
C TYR A 760 -9.81 20.39 27.11
N GLN A 761 -10.86 21.01 27.66
CA GLN A 761 -10.72 22.03 28.71
C GLN A 761 -9.99 21.49 29.95
N THR A 762 -10.35 20.28 30.39
CA THR A 762 -9.74 19.62 31.55
C THR A 762 -8.26 19.32 31.32
N VAL A 763 -7.90 18.80 30.15
CA VAL A 763 -6.51 18.49 29.79
C VAL A 763 -5.64 19.76 29.69
N PHE A 764 -6.14 20.81 29.02
CA PHE A 764 -5.40 22.07 28.88
C PHE A 764 -5.26 22.80 30.23
N ALA A 765 -6.31 22.82 31.05
CA ALA A 765 -6.26 23.40 32.41
C ALA A 765 -5.32 22.62 33.33
N ALA A 766 -5.29 21.28 33.24
CA ALA A 766 -4.40 20.44 34.04
C ALA A 766 -2.91 20.70 33.73
N CYS A 767 -2.55 20.91 32.45
CA CYS A 767 -1.21 21.36 32.09
C CYS A 767 -0.94 22.78 32.62
N LYS A 768 -1.87 23.73 32.43
CA LYS A 768 -1.71 25.12 32.90
C LYS A 768 -1.47 25.21 34.41
N ALA A 769 -2.18 24.41 35.19
CA ALA A 769 -2.07 24.38 36.65
C ALA A 769 -0.71 23.85 37.16
N VAL A 770 0.02 23.09 36.33
CA VAL A 770 1.36 22.59 36.66
C VAL A 770 2.40 23.51 36.02
N LYS A 771 3.03 24.37 36.83
CA LYS A 771 4.02 25.37 36.35
C LYS A 771 5.20 24.81 35.54
N ALA A 772 5.52 23.53 35.69
CA ALA A 772 6.56 22.85 34.90
C ALA A 772 6.06 22.30 33.55
N CYS A 773 4.76 22.41 33.25
CA CYS A 773 4.19 22.00 31.98
C CYS A 773 4.54 23.03 30.89
N VAL A 774 5.42 22.65 29.96
CA VAL A 774 5.99 23.60 28.99
C VAL A 774 5.11 23.84 27.76
N GLY A 775 4.13 22.98 27.49
CA GLY A 775 3.25 23.09 26.34
C GLY A 775 2.52 21.79 26.00
N ILE A 776 1.67 21.86 24.98
CA ILE A 776 0.86 20.75 24.47
C ILE A 776 1.09 20.57 22.97
N SER A 777 1.27 19.32 22.53
CA SER A 777 1.38 18.92 21.13
C SER A 777 0.26 17.93 20.79
N MET A 778 -0.62 18.28 19.86
CA MET A 778 -1.71 17.40 19.40
C MET A 778 -1.19 16.38 18.39
N TRP A 779 -1.77 15.18 18.33
CA TRP A 779 -1.36 14.17 17.35
C TRP A 779 -2.07 14.38 15.99
N GLY A 780 -1.82 15.54 15.40
CA GLY A 780 -2.42 16.05 14.17
C GLY A 780 -2.99 17.46 14.32
N LEU A 781 -3.74 17.90 13.30
CA LEU A 781 -4.48 19.16 13.28
C LEU A 781 -5.99 18.94 13.05
N THR A 782 -6.35 18.24 11.98
CA THR A 782 -7.73 18.01 11.53
C THR A 782 -8.05 16.52 11.50
N ASP A 783 -9.30 16.19 11.81
CA ASP A 783 -9.87 14.84 11.63
C ASP A 783 -9.61 14.26 10.23
N LYS A 784 -9.48 15.11 9.18
CA LYS A 784 -9.20 14.74 7.79
C LYS A 784 -7.97 13.83 7.63
N TYR A 785 -6.96 14.04 8.46
CA TYR A 785 -5.69 13.31 8.46
C TYR A 785 -5.44 12.55 9.76
N SER A 786 -6.48 12.40 10.60
CA SER A 786 -6.34 11.69 11.87
C SER A 786 -6.06 10.21 11.64
N TRP A 787 -5.09 9.68 12.36
CA TRP A 787 -4.77 8.24 12.43
C TRP A 787 -5.91 7.41 13.05
N ILE A 788 -6.75 8.02 13.89
CA ILE A 788 -7.73 7.32 14.74
C ILE A 788 -8.68 6.38 13.98
N PRO A 789 -9.32 6.78 12.85
CA PRO A 789 -10.26 5.89 12.16
C PRO A 789 -9.61 4.68 11.48
N SER A 790 -8.29 4.67 11.26
CA SER A 790 -7.58 3.53 10.66
C SER A 790 -7.11 2.49 11.69
N VAL A 791 -6.98 2.89 12.96
CA VAL A 791 -6.58 2.00 14.07
C VAL A 791 -7.77 1.61 14.95
N PHE A 792 -8.67 2.54 15.24
CA PHE A 792 -9.84 2.35 16.11
C PHE A 792 -11.13 2.36 15.29
N ASN A 793 -11.51 1.20 14.76
CA ASN A 793 -12.75 1.04 13.99
C ASN A 793 -13.98 1.54 14.78
N GLY A 794 -14.83 2.35 14.14
CA GLY A 794 -15.98 2.98 14.78
C GLY A 794 -15.67 4.20 15.66
N TYR A 795 -14.41 4.65 15.72
CA TYR A 795 -13.99 5.87 16.42
C TYR A 795 -13.41 6.90 15.44
N GLY A 796 -13.37 8.15 15.87
CA GLY A 796 -12.85 9.26 15.10
C GLY A 796 -13.16 10.60 15.75
N ALA A 797 -13.25 11.63 14.92
CA ALA A 797 -13.57 13.01 15.32
C ALA A 797 -12.73 13.54 16.50
N ALA A 798 -11.45 13.16 16.56
CA ALA A 798 -10.63 13.20 17.77
C ALA A 798 -9.81 14.50 17.97
N LEU A 799 -9.61 15.31 16.93
CA LEU A 799 -8.77 16.53 16.95
C LEU A 799 -9.64 17.80 17.00
N PRO A 800 -9.11 19.03 17.23
CA PRO A 800 -9.98 20.21 17.40
C PRO A 800 -10.66 20.75 16.13
N TRP A 801 -10.26 20.28 14.94
CA TRP A 801 -10.84 20.66 13.63
C TRP A 801 -11.49 19.48 12.91
N ASP A 802 -12.63 19.72 12.25
CA ASP A 802 -13.32 18.73 11.43
C ASP A 802 -12.60 18.46 10.08
N ASN A 803 -13.15 17.55 9.28
CA ASN A 803 -12.63 17.19 7.95
C ASN A 803 -12.55 18.36 6.94
N ASN A 804 -13.22 19.47 7.22
CA ASN A 804 -13.34 20.66 6.35
C ASN A 804 -12.63 21.89 6.94
N TYR A 805 -11.83 21.72 8.01
CA TYR A 805 -11.16 22.79 8.77
C TYR A 805 -12.10 23.73 9.54
N ASN A 806 -13.35 23.33 9.79
CA ASN A 806 -14.19 24.02 10.77
C ASN A 806 -13.68 23.73 12.19
N LYS A 807 -13.70 24.73 13.07
CA LYS A 807 -13.43 24.55 14.50
C LYS A 807 -14.60 23.80 15.14
N LYS A 808 -14.31 22.73 15.87
CA LYS A 808 -15.28 22.00 16.70
C LYS A 808 -15.26 22.55 18.13
N PRO A 809 -16.26 22.26 18.99
CA PRO A 809 -16.27 22.67 20.40
C PRO A 809 -15.03 22.27 21.20
N ALA A 810 -14.30 21.24 20.78
CA ALA A 810 -12.98 20.87 21.30
C ALA A 810 -11.94 22.02 21.24
N TYR A 811 -11.99 22.86 20.21
CA TYR A 811 -11.13 24.06 20.10
C TYR A 811 -11.45 25.06 21.21
N ASP A 812 -12.73 25.35 21.42
CA ASP A 812 -13.19 26.28 22.47
C ASP A 812 -12.88 25.72 23.86
N GLY A 813 -12.90 24.39 24.01
CA GLY A 813 -12.41 23.67 25.19
C GLY A 813 -10.93 23.94 25.46
N ALA A 814 -10.07 23.75 24.45
CA ALA A 814 -8.63 24.04 24.57
C ALA A 814 -8.35 25.52 24.92
N VAL A 815 -9.08 26.46 24.30
CA VAL A 815 -9.04 27.89 24.64
C VAL A 815 -9.44 28.12 26.09
N ALA A 816 -10.58 27.57 26.53
CA ALA A 816 -11.07 27.72 27.90
C ALA A 816 -10.10 27.14 28.93
N GLY A 817 -9.44 26.01 28.63
CA GLY A 817 -8.44 25.41 29.52
C GLY A 817 -7.13 26.22 29.61
N MET A 818 -6.74 26.94 28.56
CA MET A 818 -5.63 27.90 28.65
C MET A 818 -6.03 29.19 29.38
N LEU A 819 -7.31 29.57 29.38
CA LEU A 819 -7.76 30.83 29.99
C LEU A 819 -8.29 30.68 31.43
N SER A 820 -8.59 29.46 31.90
CA SER A 820 -9.12 29.14 33.25
C SER A 820 -8.23 29.55 34.43
#